data_AF-A0A6C1NQ53-F1
#
_entry.id   AF-A0A6C1NQ53-F1
#
_cell.length_a   1.000
_cell.length_b   1.000
_cell.length_c   1.000
_cell.angle_alpha   90.00
_cell.angle_beta   90.00
_cell.angle_gamma   90.00
#
_symmetry.space_group_name_H-M   'P 1'
#
loop_
_entity.id
_entity.type
_entity.pdbx_description
1 polymer ?
#
loop_
_entity_poly.entity_id
_entity_poly.type
_entity_poly.pdbx_seq_one_letter_code
_entity_poly.pdbx_strand_id
1 'polypeptide(L)'
;MVPQFRFSRFLRVLAPLFLVGTLVQVPPSQLAAQDAPGDPGAITAHADALAFWHGLSATSDDVRVREFGTSAEGRPLLEVVISRPGLSDPWEAHHTGRPVVLVNALVHGDEPAGKEALMSFATELVHGSLTDLPRDVVFVLSPELNPDGGAMGSWGSRNSPRQRNINRDYLRLDSPETRAFVPEVIAAWHPHVIIDLHELVGPPRIYDFYTSDPLDVAGPRANRALVRRGLVPAIVEALEAEGYTHFPYHRVPGGLVDDPSRGVSAGTYGARALSSYGGAQAAMTLLFESMRPRDAREGLADRVRRHEVALEAMARWVAENADEVVRTVGEERRELVDRGAVMDPADSLAIRVEELPGRTLPYMLQVDGDTVRFDVPVLDSARIELGRVRPVAYVLEPHRAEAARHLALHGVRVDRLLAPARVQGESYRVTSVERAPRAAEGWVARSIRTETEFGELELPAGSWLVRMDQSRARVIGHLMEPEDTNSLASMGWFTTEERVGALLPLHRLHALPEVATETATATDHRGAPRWTDIGRAGGDELVSPEVAAAAGASPLRDTLTPHEDVVGAFRSMEAASPWVSMREIGRSREDRPLHLVTLSRPAVNSPAEAHASGRPILFIGAQVHGDEPAGKEGLLRFARDLVEGPLEPLLDELVVLLVPQMNPDGAEAGRWGTRSNRANFNLNRDYLKLDNPESRAVVNQVLLPWRPHVTVDAHELGGPPRVYDFYTWFPTNPHGPRATVELAGERLVPAIVDALEADGHSHIIYHTPGGLVGLPEDPERGISVPVYGRTLNDYAASQGLATILFESLRAGDARVGIEDRAVRQHLAMTALARRMAEEPEIVLTAFREGREEMIQRGSILSDADSIAVLREPVASRRVEYEVATRERVETPDGVRWEWTGETTTVETPVFDSARTVLGRVRPTGYLIEPHRGDLVRFLLDHGLVVERVQEPGAWEVESFRVDELDLSSSAYEGYIPQRFRTSPEAVTLQVPAGAWFVRSAQPGAALLFHLMEPEDENSAAIMGMFLDEARTGGTLPVHRVLQRSPSALLRILEPEEGR
;
A
#
# COMPACT_ATOMS: atom_id res chain seq x y z
N MET A 1 -57.48 -42.22 -31.51
CA MET A 1 -57.05 -41.96 -32.90
C MET A 1 -55.85 -41.04 -32.88
N VAL A 2 -54.87 -41.31 -33.74
CA VAL A 2 -53.67 -40.48 -34.00
C VAL A 2 -53.58 -40.35 -35.53
N PRO A 3 -53.30 -39.15 -36.08
CA PRO A 3 -51.99 -38.89 -36.70
C PRO A 3 -51.39 -37.57 -36.18
N GLN A 4 -50.10 -37.43 -35.84
CA GLN A 4 -48.85 -37.66 -36.59
C GLN A 4 -48.58 -36.67 -37.74
N PHE A 5 -47.55 -35.83 -37.59
CA PHE A 5 -46.28 -35.78 -38.35
C PHE A 5 -45.29 -34.95 -37.49
N ARG A 6 -44.08 -35.36 -37.06
CA ARG A 6 -42.89 -36.01 -37.68
C ARG A 6 -42.14 -35.09 -38.66
N PHE A 7 -40.80 -34.89 -38.62
CA PHE A 7 -39.74 -35.35 -37.69
C PHE A 7 -38.38 -34.60 -37.94
N SER A 8 -37.47 -34.64 -36.94
CA SER A 8 -35.99 -34.59 -37.09
C SER A 8 -35.30 -33.21 -37.28
N ARG A 9 -34.06 -32.92 -36.86
CA ARG A 9 -32.97 -33.60 -36.07
C ARG A 9 -31.93 -32.47 -35.70
N PHE A 10 -30.86 -32.59 -34.88
CA PHE A 10 -30.11 -33.66 -34.19
C PHE A 10 -29.46 -33.03 -32.90
N LEU A 11 -29.66 -33.60 -31.69
CA LEU A 11 -28.66 -33.93 -30.62
C LEU A 11 -27.56 -32.89 -30.17
N ARG A 12 -27.15 -32.72 -28.89
CA ARG A 12 -27.14 -33.54 -27.63
C ARG A 12 -27.29 -32.62 -26.38
N VAL A 13 -28.17 -32.93 -25.42
CA VAL A 13 -27.92 -33.61 -24.11
C VAL A 13 -27.00 -32.88 -23.12
N LEU A 14 -27.58 -32.36 -22.04
CA LEU A 14 -27.29 -32.75 -20.64
C LEU A 14 -28.44 -32.32 -19.71
N ALA A 15 -28.75 -33.15 -18.72
CA ALA A 15 -29.73 -32.87 -17.66
C ALA A 15 -29.00 -32.83 -16.30
N PRO A 16 -29.49 -32.05 -15.31
CA PRO A 16 -28.80 -31.92 -14.03
C PRO A 16 -28.96 -33.19 -13.20
N LEU A 17 -27.84 -33.81 -12.83
CA LEU A 17 -27.82 -34.83 -11.78
C LEU A 17 -27.70 -34.12 -10.42
N PHE A 18 -28.72 -34.28 -9.58
CA PHE A 18 -28.57 -34.05 -8.15
C PHE A 18 -27.51 -35.01 -7.59
N LEU A 19 -26.46 -34.48 -6.97
CA LEU A 19 -25.60 -35.24 -6.08
C LEU A 19 -25.63 -34.60 -4.69
N VAL A 20 -26.22 -35.32 -3.73
CA VAL A 20 -26.15 -34.95 -2.32
C VAL A 20 -24.76 -35.31 -1.82
N GLY A 21 -23.88 -34.31 -1.72
CA GLY A 21 -22.56 -34.44 -1.11
C GLY A 21 -22.69 -34.42 0.41
N THR A 22 -22.62 -35.59 1.05
CA THR A 22 -22.54 -35.70 2.51
C THR A 22 -21.24 -35.08 3.03
N LEU A 23 -21.35 -34.20 4.03
CA LEU A 23 -20.22 -33.79 4.87
C LEU A 23 -19.51 -35.01 5.46
N VAL A 24 -18.33 -35.33 4.93
CA VAL A 24 -17.37 -36.21 5.59
C VAL A 24 -16.43 -35.32 6.39
N GLN A 25 -16.62 -35.28 7.71
CA GLN A 25 -15.59 -34.78 8.60
C GLN A 25 -14.40 -35.74 8.53
N VAL A 26 -13.33 -35.31 7.86
CA VAL A 26 -12.03 -35.98 7.91
C VAL A 26 -11.41 -35.64 9.27
N PRO A 27 -11.13 -36.62 10.16
CA PRO A 27 -10.52 -36.33 11.45
C PRO A 27 -9.06 -35.86 11.27
N PRO A 28 -8.51 -35.01 12.17
CA PRO A 28 -7.16 -34.45 12.03
C PRO A 28 -6.04 -35.49 11.84
N SER A 29 -6.25 -36.73 12.28
CA SER A 29 -5.32 -37.85 12.11
C SER A 29 -5.16 -38.38 10.67
N GLN A 30 -5.83 -37.78 9.68
CA GLN A 30 -5.62 -38.09 8.24
C GLN A 30 -4.87 -37.00 7.46
N LEU A 31 -4.51 -35.87 8.08
CA LEU A 31 -3.59 -34.89 7.48
C LEU A 31 -2.12 -35.32 7.57
N ALA A 32 -1.79 -36.27 8.45
CA ALA A 32 -0.44 -36.83 8.60
C ALA A 32 -0.08 -37.95 7.59
N ALA A 33 -0.92 -38.17 6.57
CA ALA A 33 -0.75 -39.24 5.59
C ALA A 33 -1.45 -38.93 4.23
N GLN A 34 -1.32 -37.69 3.74
CA GLN A 34 -1.35 -37.46 2.30
C GLN A 34 0.09 -37.50 1.79
N ASP A 35 0.29 -38.23 0.71
CA ASP A 35 1.62 -38.60 0.22
C ASP A 35 2.49 -37.38 -0.08
N ALA A 36 3.80 -37.52 0.16
CA ALA A 36 4.80 -36.64 -0.42
C ALA A 36 4.64 -36.58 -1.96
N PRO A 37 5.14 -35.53 -2.64
CA PRO A 37 5.01 -35.38 -4.09
C PRO A 37 5.38 -36.68 -4.83
N GLY A 38 4.51 -37.09 -5.76
CA GLY A 38 4.54 -38.43 -6.34
C GLY A 38 5.82 -38.74 -7.11
N ASP A 39 6.27 -40.00 -7.00
CA ASP A 39 7.57 -40.52 -7.50
C ASP A 39 8.80 -39.86 -6.83
N PRO A 40 9.58 -40.57 -5.98
CA PRO A 40 10.73 -40.01 -5.25
C PRO A 40 11.94 -39.57 -6.13
N GLY A 41 11.74 -39.41 -7.44
CA GLY A 41 12.65 -38.73 -8.37
C GLY A 41 12.00 -37.59 -9.19
N ALA A 42 10.76 -37.19 -8.87
CA ALA A 42 10.10 -36.05 -9.49
C ALA A 42 10.48 -34.73 -8.81
N ILE A 43 10.65 -33.68 -9.61
CA ILE A 43 10.85 -32.30 -9.13
C ILE A 43 9.46 -31.73 -8.81
N THR A 44 9.29 -31.15 -7.63
CA THR A 44 8.04 -30.51 -7.20
C THR A 44 7.72 -29.35 -8.14
N ALA A 45 6.56 -29.36 -8.80
CA ALA A 45 6.17 -28.26 -9.68
C ALA A 45 5.94 -26.98 -8.88
N HIS A 46 6.09 -25.82 -9.51
CA HIS A 46 5.92 -24.53 -8.83
C HIS A 46 4.57 -24.41 -8.11
N ALA A 47 3.46 -24.82 -8.74
CA ALA A 47 2.14 -24.80 -8.12
C ALA A 47 2.03 -25.70 -6.86
N ASP A 48 2.68 -26.86 -6.87
CA ASP A 48 2.70 -27.79 -5.73
C ASP A 48 3.59 -27.24 -4.59
N ALA A 49 4.67 -26.53 -4.93
CA ALA A 49 5.51 -25.84 -3.95
C ALA A 49 4.76 -24.65 -3.29
N LEU A 50 4.03 -23.84 -4.07
CA LEU A 50 3.15 -22.80 -3.50
C LEU A 50 2.13 -23.42 -2.53
N ALA A 51 1.50 -24.53 -2.92
CA ALA A 51 0.55 -25.26 -2.08
C ALA A 51 1.21 -25.81 -0.80
N PHE A 52 2.43 -26.33 -0.88
CA PHE A 52 3.22 -26.76 0.28
C PHE A 52 3.49 -25.60 1.25
N TRP A 53 3.99 -24.46 0.77
CA TRP A 53 4.34 -23.33 1.64
C TRP A 53 3.12 -22.75 2.35
N HIS A 54 2.02 -22.52 1.63
CA HIS A 54 0.75 -22.10 2.24
C HIS A 54 0.18 -23.16 3.20
N GLY A 55 0.31 -24.44 2.87
CA GLY A 55 -0.08 -25.55 3.75
C GLY A 55 0.73 -25.56 5.05
N LEU A 56 2.04 -25.36 4.99
CA LEU A 56 2.91 -25.28 6.17
C LEU A 56 2.54 -24.08 7.04
N SER A 57 2.30 -22.91 6.45
CA SER A 57 1.84 -21.71 7.15
C SER A 57 0.48 -21.91 7.85
N ALA A 58 -0.44 -22.65 7.23
CA ALA A 58 -1.72 -23.01 7.86
C ALA A 58 -1.60 -24.02 9.04
N THR A 59 -0.41 -24.59 9.30
CA THR A 59 -0.18 -25.54 10.40
C THR A 59 0.60 -24.97 11.59
N SER A 60 1.15 -23.75 11.50
CA SER A 60 1.88 -23.13 12.61
C SER A 60 1.93 -21.61 12.50
N ASP A 61 1.61 -20.93 13.60
CA ASP A 61 1.71 -19.48 13.75
C ASP A 61 3.16 -18.95 13.62
N ASP A 62 4.15 -19.84 13.76
CA ASP A 62 5.59 -19.56 13.58
C ASP A 62 5.98 -19.26 12.12
N VAL A 63 5.09 -19.54 11.16
CA VAL A 63 5.39 -19.54 9.72
C VAL A 63 4.53 -18.50 8.98
N ARG A 64 5.17 -17.48 8.42
CA ARG A 64 4.51 -16.49 7.55
C ARG A 64 4.97 -16.65 6.10
N VAL A 65 4.02 -16.71 5.17
CA VAL A 65 4.29 -16.79 3.72
C VAL A 65 3.73 -15.54 3.05
N ARG A 66 4.55 -14.85 2.25
CA ARG A 66 4.20 -13.64 1.51
C ARG A 66 4.70 -13.76 0.07
N GLU A 67 4.03 -13.11 -0.87
CA GLU A 67 4.55 -12.93 -2.23
C GLU A 67 5.31 -11.59 -2.27
N PHE A 68 6.59 -11.60 -2.69
CA PHE A 68 7.41 -10.38 -2.75
C PHE A 68 7.55 -9.82 -4.17
N GLY A 69 7.05 -10.53 -5.18
CA GLY A 69 7.10 -10.12 -6.58
C GLY A 69 6.80 -11.27 -7.54
N THR A 70 6.99 -11.04 -8.83
CA THR A 70 6.72 -12.04 -9.88
C THR A 70 7.90 -12.24 -10.84
N SER A 71 7.99 -13.45 -11.39
CA SER A 71 8.97 -13.82 -12.42
C SER A 71 8.72 -13.16 -13.79
N ALA A 72 9.62 -13.37 -14.75
CA ALA A 72 9.48 -12.88 -16.12
C ALA A 72 8.22 -13.39 -16.88
N GLU A 73 7.65 -14.54 -16.48
CA GLU A 73 6.35 -15.08 -16.96
C GLU A 73 5.17 -14.78 -16.03
N GLY A 74 5.38 -14.05 -14.92
CA GLY A 74 4.32 -13.67 -13.98
C GLY A 74 3.99 -14.73 -12.92
N ARG A 75 4.94 -15.61 -12.57
CA ARG A 75 4.79 -16.58 -11.47
C ARG A 75 5.13 -15.93 -10.12
N PRO A 76 4.38 -16.20 -9.05
CA PRO A 76 4.70 -15.71 -7.71
C PRO A 76 6.11 -16.07 -7.22
N LEU A 77 6.77 -15.12 -6.58
CA LEU A 77 8.03 -15.32 -5.86
C LEU A 77 7.74 -15.18 -4.35
N LEU A 78 8.02 -16.24 -3.59
CA LEU A 78 7.64 -16.30 -2.17
C LEU A 78 8.78 -15.90 -1.23
N GLU A 79 8.41 -15.18 -0.17
CA GLU A 79 9.16 -15.00 1.06
C GLU A 79 8.49 -15.85 2.14
N VAL A 80 9.26 -16.73 2.81
CA VAL A 80 8.76 -17.55 3.92
C VAL A 80 9.58 -17.27 5.18
N VAL A 81 8.95 -16.69 6.18
CA VAL A 81 9.56 -16.39 7.47
C VAL A 81 9.21 -17.49 8.46
N ILE A 82 10.23 -18.08 9.11
CA ILE A 82 10.05 -19.08 10.17
C ILE A 82 10.75 -18.60 11.43
N SER A 83 9.97 -18.36 12.48
CA SER A 83 10.42 -17.80 13.76
C SER A 83 9.42 -18.13 14.86
N ARG A 84 9.87 -18.26 16.11
CA ARG A 84 9.04 -18.39 17.30
C ARG A 84 9.39 -17.30 18.31
N PRO A 85 8.44 -16.43 18.72
CA PRO A 85 7.11 -16.26 18.10
C PRO A 85 7.23 -15.88 16.62
N GLY A 86 6.17 -16.13 15.84
CA GLY A 86 6.11 -15.84 14.41
C GLY A 86 6.14 -14.34 14.11
N LEU A 87 7.21 -13.90 13.44
CA LEU A 87 7.42 -12.52 13.01
C LEU A 87 6.88 -12.28 11.59
N SER A 88 6.46 -11.04 11.32
CA SER A 88 5.85 -10.63 10.06
C SER A 88 6.67 -9.59 9.30
N ASP A 89 7.41 -8.73 10.00
CA ASP A 89 8.12 -7.60 9.40
C ASP A 89 9.59 -7.50 9.83
N PRO A 90 10.50 -7.04 8.94
CA PRO A 90 11.95 -7.03 9.17
C PRO A 90 12.44 -6.33 10.45
N TRP A 91 11.77 -5.25 10.86
CA TRP A 91 12.18 -4.45 12.02
C TRP A 91 11.99 -5.22 13.33
N GLU A 92 10.97 -6.08 13.41
CA GLU A 92 10.71 -6.96 14.56
C GLU A 92 11.89 -7.92 14.74
N ALA A 93 12.35 -8.52 13.64
CA ALA A 93 13.43 -9.49 13.63
C ALA A 93 14.75 -8.91 14.15
N HIS A 94 15.13 -7.70 13.72
CA HIS A 94 16.31 -7.01 14.26
C HIS A 94 16.12 -6.58 15.71
N HIS A 95 14.90 -6.20 16.13
CA HIS A 95 14.61 -5.86 17.53
C HIS A 95 14.76 -7.04 18.49
N THR A 96 14.55 -8.29 18.02
CA THR A 96 14.77 -9.49 18.85
C THR A 96 16.24 -9.71 19.23
N GLY A 97 17.19 -9.06 18.55
CA GLY A 97 18.63 -9.30 18.73
C GLY A 97 19.14 -10.65 18.20
N ARG A 98 18.27 -11.44 17.54
CA ARG A 98 18.60 -12.76 17.00
C ARG A 98 19.26 -12.69 15.62
N PRO A 99 20.07 -13.69 15.23
CA PRO A 99 20.50 -13.86 13.84
C PRO A 99 19.30 -13.92 12.89
N VAL A 100 19.44 -13.21 11.77
CA VAL A 100 18.50 -13.27 10.64
C VAL A 100 19.22 -14.01 9.51
N VAL A 101 18.70 -15.17 9.13
CA VAL A 101 19.30 -16.09 8.15
C VAL A 101 18.44 -16.11 6.90
N LEU A 102 18.95 -15.55 5.81
CA LEU A 102 18.34 -15.66 4.48
C LEU A 102 18.85 -16.93 3.79
N VAL A 103 17.96 -17.80 3.33
CA VAL A 103 18.28 -18.96 2.50
C VAL A 103 17.58 -18.85 1.16
N ASN A 104 18.34 -18.83 0.07
CA ASN A 104 17.83 -18.71 -1.31
C ASN A 104 18.04 -20.01 -2.10
N ALA A 105 17.05 -20.40 -2.90
CA ALA A 105 17.09 -21.59 -3.75
C ALA A 105 16.59 -21.31 -5.19
N LEU A 106 16.95 -22.22 -6.10
CA LEU A 106 16.51 -22.23 -7.50
C LEU A 106 16.69 -20.89 -8.22
N VAL A 107 17.81 -20.18 -8.01
CA VAL A 107 18.16 -18.99 -8.83
C VAL A 107 18.57 -19.39 -10.26
N HIS A 108 19.08 -20.61 -10.41
CA HIS A 108 19.17 -21.32 -11.68
C HIS A 108 18.04 -22.37 -11.71
N GLY A 109 17.21 -22.34 -12.76
CA GLY A 109 16.05 -23.22 -12.84
C GLY A 109 16.37 -24.70 -13.08
N ASP A 110 17.60 -25.04 -13.47
CA ASP A 110 18.05 -26.42 -13.64
C ASP A 110 18.71 -27.01 -12.37
N GLU A 111 18.60 -26.33 -11.22
CA GLU A 111 19.24 -26.68 -9.94
C GLU A 111 18.19 -26.93 -8.82
N PRO A 112 17.27 -27.92 -8.99
CA PRO A 112 16.12 -28.14 -8.11
C PRO A 112 16.45 -28.66 -6.69
N ALA A 113 17.58 -29.33 -6.45
CA ALA A 113 17.80 -30.02 -5.17
C ALA A 113 17.80 -29.08 -3.96
N GLY A 114 18.26 -27.83 -4.14
CA GLY A 114 18.20 -26.81 -3.10
C GLY A 114 16.77 -26.43 -2.70
N LYS A 115 15.82 -26.41 -3.65
CA LYS A 115 14.40 -26.09 -3.40
C LYS A 115 13.75 -27.19 -2.57
N GLU A 116 13.88 -28.45 -3.00
CA GLU A 116 13.27 -29.60 -2.32
C GLU A 116 13.85 -29.75 -0.88
N ALA A 117 15.16 -29.56 -0.72
CA ALA A 117 15.80 -29.56 0.59
C ALA A 117 15.30 -28.42 1.49
N LEU A 118 14.93 -27.27 0.93
CA LEU A 118 14.38 -26.15 1.69
C LEU A 118 12.98 -26.45 2.24
N MET A 119 12.16 -27.17 1.48
CA MET A 119 10.84 -27.65 1.92
C MET A 119 10.98 -28.68 3.07
N SER A 120 11.92 -29.61 2.94
CA SER A 120 12.27 -30.59 3.98
C SER A 120 12.77 -29.90 5.26
N PHE A 121 13.76 -29.00 5.13
CA PHE A 121 14.31 -28.19 6.23
C PHE A 121 13.25 -27.33 6.95
N ALA A 122 12.34 -26.71 6.20
CA ALA A 122 11.22 -25.97 6.79
C ALA A 122 10.25 -26.88 7.57
N THR A 123 10.01 -28.11 7.10
CA THR A 123 9.22 -29.09 7.84
C THR A 123 9.90 -29.46 9.16
N GLU A 124 11.22 -29.67 9.14
CA GLU A 124 12.01 -29.97 10.35
C GLU A 124 12.05 -28.81 11.36
N LEU A 125 12.08 -27.56 10.91
CA LEU A 125 11.99 -26.36 11.75
C LEU A 125 10.62 -26.19 12.43
N VAL A 126 9.55 -26.68 11.83
CA VAL A 126 8.17 -26.41 12.28
C VAL A 126 7.56 -27.59 13.03
N HIS A 127 7.81 -28.83 12.57
CA HIS A 127 7.20 -30.06 13.10
C HIS A 127 8.22 -31.14 13.51
N GLY A 128 9.48 -31.01 13.12
CA GLY A 128 10.52 -32.04 13.30
C GLY A 128 11.56 -31.74 14.39
N SER A 129 12.79 -32.20 14.13
CA SER A 129 13.92 -32.24 15.08
C SER A 129 14.67 -30.91 15.25
N LEU A 130 14.33 -29.88 14.46
CA LEU A 130 14.90 -28.53 14.53
C LEU A 130 13.95 -27.54 15.19
N THR A 131 12.84 -28.01 15.76
CA THR A 131 11.75 -27.17 16.26
C THR A 131 12.14 -26.17 17.34
N ASP A 132 13.24 -26.34 18.07
CA ASP A 132 13.72 -25.33 19.01
C ASP A 132 14.45 -24.15 18.32
N LEU A 133 15.10 -24.35 17.17
CA LEU A 133 15.93 -23.33 16.51
C LEU A 133 15.20 -22.03 16.12
N PRO A 134 13.92 -22.04 15.68
CA PRO A 134 13.16 -20.82 15.46
C PRO A 134 12.99 -19.92 16.69
N ARG A 135 13.35 -20.34 17.91
CA ARG A 135 13.36 -19.47 19.10
C ARG A 135 14.59 -18.57 19.15
N ASP A 136 15.70 -19.03 18.58
CA ASP A 136 17.01 -18.38 18.66
C ASP A 136 17.43 -17.74 17.33
N VAL A 137 16.87 -18.19 16.19
CA VAL A 137 17.22 -17.74 14.84
C VAL A 137 15.97 -17.39 14.04
N VAL A 138 15.96 -16.26 13.34
CA VAL A 138 14.90 -15.89 12.39
C VAL A 138 15.31 -16.38 11.01
N PHE A 139 14.56 -17.32 10.43
CA PHE A 139 14.83 -17.82 9.08
C PHE A 139 13.93 -17.10 8.07
N VAL A 140 14.53 -16.61 6.99
CA VAL A 140 13.85 -16.01 5.85
C VAL A 140 14.21 -16.84 4.62
N LEU A 141 13.23 -17.47 3.98
CA LEU A 141 13.44 -18.43 2.91
C LEU A 141 12.90 -17.87 1.58
N SER A 142 13.70 -17.96 0.53
CA SER A 142 13.34 -17.68 -0.86
C SER A 142 13.43 -19.00 -1.63
N PRO A 143 12.32 -19.75 -1.75
CA PRO A 143 12.35 -21.14 -2.21
C PRO A 143 12.49 -21.29 -3.73
N GLU A 144 12.00 -20.31 -4.50
CA GLU A 144 12.08 -20.34 -5.96
C GLU A 144 12.32 -18.93 -6.52
N LEU A 145 13.59 -18.56 -6.74
CA LEU A 145 13.90 -17.27 -7.37
C LEU A 145 13.80 -17.29 -8.91
N ASN A 146 13.84 -18.47 -9.55
CA ASN A 146 13.69 -18.65 -11.00
C ASN A 146 12.70 -19.78 -11.34
N PRO A 147 11.41 -19.68 -10.96
CA PRO A 147 10.40 -20.70 -11.22
C PRO A 147 10.12 -20.89 -12.72
N ASP A 148 10.35 -19.85 -13.54
CA ASP A 148 10.24 -19.93 -15.01
C ASP A 148 11.33 -20.83 -15.59
N GLY A 149 12.58 -20.65 -15.13
CA GLY A 149 13.69 -21.52 -15.42
C GLY A 149 13.38 -22.96 -15.02
N GLY A 150 12.81 -23.17 -13.83
CA GLY A 150 12.38 -24.48 -13.34
C GLY A 150 11.35 -25.18 -14.24
N ALA A 151 10.44 -24.40 -14.83
CA ALA A 151 9.40 -24.91 -15.72
C ALA A 151 9.83 -25.11 -17.19
N MET A 152 11.03 -24.66 -17.58
CA MET A 152 11.48 -24.73 -18.97
C MET A 152 11.98 -26.13 -19.36
N GLY A 153 11.15 -26.85 -20.10
CA GLY A 153 11.48 -28.18 -20.62
C GLY A 153 11.46 -29.26 -19.54
N SER A 154 12.01 -30.45 -19.85
CA SER A 154 12.02 -31.58 -18.90
C SER A 154 13.05 -31.46 -17.78
N TRP A 155 14.02 -30.56 -17.90
CA TRP A 155 15.22 -30.51 -17.05
C TRP A 155 15.44 -29.14 -16.37
N GLY A 156 14.50 -28.21 -16.55
CA GLY A 156 14.71 -26.80 -16.26
C GLY A 156 15.74 -26.14 -17.17
N SER A 157 15.99 -24.86 -16.90
CA SER A 157 17.01 -24.05 -17.56
C SER A 157 17.67 -23.12 -16.55
N ARG A 158 19.01 -23.04 -16.65
CA ARG A 158 19.84 -22.13 -15.84
C ARG A 158 19.39 -20.68 -15.89
N ASN A 159 19.01 -20.24 -17.08
CA ASN A 159 18.61 -18.87 -17.36
C ASN A 159 17.08 -18.74 -17.33
N SER A 160 16.58 -17.52 -17.07
CA SER A 160 15.17 -17.18 -17.29
C SER A 160 14.80 -17.27 -18.79
N PRO A 161 13.51 -17.24 -19.17
CA PRO A 161 13.08 -17.37 -20.57
C PRO A 161 13.68 -16.31 -21.51
N ARG A 162 14.07 -15.15 -20.95
CA ARG A 162 14.78 -14.07 -21.66
C ARG A 162 16.29 -14.34 -21.85
N GLN A 163 16.74 -15.58 -21.58
CA GLN A 163 18.13 -16.01 -21.61
C GLN A 163 19.04 -15.16 -20.71
N ARG A 164 18.54 -14.79 -19.52
CA ARG A 164 19.31 -14.03 -18.53
C ARG A 164 19.72 -14.89 -17.35
N ASN A 165 20.95 -14.72 -16.89
CA ASN A 165 21.43 -15.32 -15.66
C ASN A 165 21.10 -14.42 -14.47
N ILE A 166 20.07 -14.79 -13.69
CA ILE A 166 19.61 -14.02 -12.52
C ILE A 166 20.73 -13.90 -11.47
N ASN A 167 21.58 -14.91 -11.30
CA ASN A 167 22.76 -14.85 -10.42
C ASN A 167 23.93 -14.00 -10.98
N ARG A 168 23.68 -13.10 -11.94
CA ARG A 168 24.64 -12.08 -12.41
C ARG A 168 24.08 -10.66 -12.37
N ASP A 169 22.90 -10.46 -11.80
CA ASP A 169 22.12 -9.24 -11.94
C ASP A 169 21.95 -8.45 -10.62
N TYR A 170 22.59 -8.88 -9.52
CA TYR A 170 22.37 -8.32 -8.17
C TYR A 170 22.76 -6.85 -7.97
N LEU A 171 23.60 -6.27 -8.83
CA LEU A 171 23.90 -4.83 -8.88
C LEU A 171 23.13 -4.07 -9.98
N ARG A 172 22.51 -4.79 -10.91
CA ARG A 172 21.95 -4.23 -12.14
C ARG A 172 20.42 -4.22 -12.16
N LEU A 173 19.78 -5.17 -11.49
CA LEU A 173 18.34 -5.27 -11.30
C LEU A 173 17.57 -5.17 -12.64
N ASP A 174 18.09 -5.77 -13.72
CA ASP A 174 17.44 -5.80 -15.04
C ASP A 174 16.36 -6.89 -15.11
N SER A 175 16.54 -7.99 -14.36
CA SER A 175 15.59 -9.10 -14.26
C SER A 175 14.51 -8.75 -13.24
N PRO A 176 13.22 -9.07 -13.49
CA PRO A 176 12.14 -8.81 -12.52
C PRO A 176 12.36 -9.55 -11.20
N GLU A 177 12.98 -10.74 -11.25
CA GLU A 177 13.28 -11.57 -10.09
C GLU A 177 14.23 -10.86 -9.12
N THR A 178 15.39 -10.39 -9.60
CA THR A 178 16.36 -9.61 -8.81
C THR A 178 15.84 -8.22 -8.45
N ARG A 179 15.07 -7.58 -9.35
CA ARG A 179 14.44 -6.27 -9.10
C ARG A 179 13.39 -6.32 -7.99
N ALA A 180 12.81 -7.48 -7.67
CA ALA A 180 11.98 -7.68 -6.49
C ALA A 180 12.80 -8.22 -5.29
N PHE A 181 13.63 -9.24 -5.50
CA PHE A 181 14.33 -9.93 -4.40
C PHE A 181 15.34 -9.07 -3.65
N VAL A 182 16.10 -8.22 -4.36
CA VAL A 182 17.07 -7.32 -3.74
C VAL A 182 16.40 -6.27 -2.84
N PRO A 183 15.39 -5.50 -3.29
CA PRO A 183 14.72 -4.55 -2.44
C PRO A 183 13.85 -5.18 -1.35
N GLU A 184 13.02 -6.15 -1.71
CA GLU A 184 11.93 -6.62 -0.85
C GLU A 184 12.38 -7.64 0.19
N VAL A 185 13.42 -8.43 -0.12
CA VAL A 185 13.98 -9.44 0.78
C VAL A 185 15.33 -8.99 1.34
N ILE A 186 16.35 -8.77 0.50
CA ILE A 186 17.73 -8.54 1.01
C ILE A 186 17.87 -7.20 1.71
N ALA A 187 17.45 -6.10 1.07
CA ALA A 187 17.61 -4.75 1.61
C ALA A 187 16.68 -4.49 2.81
N ALA A 188 15.52 -5.16 2.82
CA ALA A 188 14.54 -5.10 3.89
C ALA A 188 14.97 -5.90 5.14
N TRP A 189 15.19 -7.22 5.01
CA TRP A 189 15.57 -8.08 6.13
C TRP A 189 17.02 -7.91 6.57
N HIS A 190 17.86 -7.24 5.78
CA HIS A 190 19.25 -6.89 6.09
C HIS A 190 20.01 -8.03 6.82
N PRO A 191 19.98 -9.25 6.26
CA PRO A 191 20.26 -10.49 6.97
C PRO A 191 21.69 -10.55 7.54
N HIS A 192 21.85 -11.28 8.63
CA HIS A 192 23.13 -11.55 9.26
C HIS A 192 23.90 -12.65 8.52
N VAL A 193 23.18 -13.68 8.05
CA VAL A 193 23.72 -14.80 7.27
C VAL A 193 22.92 -14.95 5.98
N ILE A 194 23.61 -15.17 4.86
CA ILE A 194 23.00 -15.48 3.56
C ILE A 194 23.56 -16.82 3.06
N ILE A 195 22.67 -17.76 2.76
CA ILE A 195 22.98 -19.06 2.15
C ILE A 195 22.33 -19.11 0.77
N ASP A 196 23.10 -19.48 -0.25
CA ASP A 196 22.63 -19.57 -1.64
C ASP A 196 22.82 -21.01 -2.14
N LEU A 197 21.72 -21.68 -2.48
CA LEU A 197 21.67 -23.12 -2.81
C LEU A 197 21.76 -23.35 -4.33
N HIS A 198 22.83 -24.00 -4.79
CA HIS A 198 23.17 -24.29 -6.18
C HIS A 198 23.50 -25.77 -6.39
N GLU A 199 23.53 -26.18 -7.65
CA GLU A 199 23.98 -27.51 -8.03
C GLU A 199 24.96 -27.51 -9.22
N LEU A 200 26.10 -28.15 -9.02
CA LEU A 200 27.21 -28.14 -9.95
C LEU A 200 27.20 -29.33 -10.90
N VAL A 201 27.18 -29.06 -12.20
CA VAL A 201 27.24 -30.09 -13.24
C VAL A 201 28.61 -30.79 -13.27
N GLY A 202 28.59 -32.12 -13.31
CA GLY A 202 29.79 -32.97 -13.36
C GLY A 202 30.61 -32.96 -14.66
N PRO A 203 31.72 -33.72 -14.61
CA PRO A 203 33.08 -33.42 -15.05
C PRO A 203 33.48 -31.95 -15.36
N PRO A 204 34.63 -31.48 -14.86
CA PRO A 204 35.72 -32.25 -14.27
C PRO A 204 35.67 -32.36 -12.73
N ARG A 205 34.54 -32.04 -12.08
CA ARG A 205 34.40 -31.98 -10.60
C ARG A 205 34.01 -33.36 -10.02
N ILE A 206 34.42 -33.68 -8.78
CA ILE A 206 34.27 -35.05 -8.22
C ILE A 206 33.83 -35.17 -6.75
N TYR A 207 34.01 -34.15 -5.90
CA TYR A 207 33.59 -34.16 -4.49
C TYR A 207 32.09 -33.94 -4.37
N ASP A 208 31.40 -34.60 -3.45
CA ASP A 208 29.94 -34.62 -3.35
C ASP A 208 29.29 -33.25 -3.10
N PHE A 209 29.99 -32.38 -2.39
CA PHE A 209 29.51 -31.05 -2.00
C PHE A 209 30.65 -30.02 -2.03
N TYR A 210 30.34 -28.78 -2.41
CA TYR A 210 31.27 -27.67 -2.32
C TYR A 210 30.68 -26.46 -1.60
N THR A 211 31.56 -25.69 -0.96
CA THR A 211 31.24 -24.41 -0.32
C THR A 211 32.11 -23.29 -0.87
N SER A 212 31.57 -22.10 -1.13
CA SER A 212 32.36 -20.87 -1.41
C SER A 212 31.90 -19.69 -0.58
N ASP A 213 32.85 -19.09 0.13
CA ASP A 213 32.75 -17.76 0.72
C ASP A 213 33.21 -16.68 -0.28
N PRO A 214 32.69 -15.44 -0.22
CA PRO A 214 32.98 -14.41 -1.21
C PRO A 214 34.44 -13.92 -1.20
N LEU A 215 35.02 -13.77 -2.40
CA LEU A 215 36.31 -13.12 -2.62
C LEU A 215 36.13 -11.61 -2.87
N ASP A 216 35.60 -10.90 -1.87
CA ASP A 216 35.61 -9.44 -1.85
C ASP A 216 36.81 -8.93 -1.02
N VAL A 217 37.62 -8.09 -1.66
CA VAL A 217 38.88 -7.51 -1.13
C VAL A 217 38.62 -6.35 -0.18
N ALA A 218 37.52 -5.62 -0.42
CA ALA A 218 36.96 -4.62 0.50
C ALA A 218 35.98 -5.26 1.51
N GLY A 219 35.57 -6.51 1.23
CA GLY A 219 34.54 -7.29 1.90
C GLY A 219 34.84 -7.74 3.32
N PRO A 220 33.96 -8.56 3.89
CA PRO A 220 33.82 -8.59 5.33
C PRO A 220 34.84 -9.50 6.00
N ARG A 221 35.96 -8.91 6.43
CA ARG A 221 37.10 -9.64 7.00
C ARG A 221 36.71 -10.39 8.27
N ALA A 222 35.88 -9.81 9.13
CA ALA A 222 35.47 -10.44 10.38
C ALA A 222 34.45 -11.56 10.12
N ASN A 223 33.43 -11.30 9.30
CA ASN A 223 32.42 -12.28 8.92
C ASN A 223 33.03 -13.46 8.15
N ARG A 224 33.89 -13.19 7.15
CA ARG A 224 34.58 -14.21 6.34
C ARG A 224 35.50 -15.08 7.20
N ALA A 225 36.20 -14.48 8.17
CA ALA A 225 36.98 -15.23 9.14
C ALA A 225 36.10 -16.09 10.06
N LEU A 226 34.89 -15.65 10.41
CA LEU A 226 33.94 -16.42 11.22
C LEU A 226 33.36 -17.61 10.43
N VAL A 227 32.93 -17.36 9.18
CA VAL A 227 32.49 -18.41 8.24
C VAL A 227 33.57 -19.50 8.08
N ARG A 228 34.84 -19.11 7.86
CA ARG A 228 35.95 -20.05 7.65
C ARG A 228 36.39 -20.81 8.91
N ARG A 229 36.25 -20.23 10.12
CA ARG A 229 36.72 -20.86 11.38
C ARG A 229 35.65 -21.67 12.11
N GLY A 230 34.37 -21.41 11.86
CA GLY A 230 33.24 -22.04 12.56
C GLY A 230 32.25 -22.70 11.61
N LEU A 231 31.49 -21.89 10.84
CA LEU A 231 30.37 -22.38 10.03
C LEU A 231 30.77 -23.44 8.99
N VAL A 232 31.83 -23.21 8.22
CA VAL A 232 32.29 -24.19 7.20
C VAL A 232 32.77 -25.49 7.85
N PRO A 233 33.64 -25.49 8.88
CA PRO A 233 33.95 -26.70 9.64
C PRO A 233 32.72 -27.49 10.16
N ALA A 234 31.71 -26.82 10.71
CA ALA A 234 30.51 -27.49 11.22
C ALA A 234 29.70 -28.19 10.11
N ILE A 235 29.56 -27.54 8.94
CA ILE A 235 28.92 -28.14 7.76
C ILE A 235 29.74 -29.33 7.24
N VAL A 236 31.07 -29.19 7.21
CA VAL A 236 31.99 -30.26 6.78
C VAL A 236 31.90 -31.49 7.68
N GLU A 237 31.91 -31.31 9.00
CA GLU A 237 31.80 -32.40 9.97
C GLU A 237 30.49 -33.17 9.82
N ALA A 238 29.37 -32.47 9.59
CA ALA A 238 28.07 -33.10 9.35
C ALA A 238 28.03 -33.88 8.03
N LEU A 239 28.60 -33.34 6.94
CA LEU A 239 28.70 -34.04 5.65
C LEU A 239 29.58 -35.28 5.73
N GLU A 240 30.73 -35.20 6.42
CA GLU A 240 31.64 -36.34 6.59
C GLU A 240 31.05 -37.43 7.49
N ALA A 241 30.22 -37.06 8.48
CA ALA A 241 29.50 -38.01 9.33
C ALA A 241 28.47 -38.86 8.54
N GLU A 242 27.87 -38.30 7.50
CA GLU A 242 26.99 -38.99 6.54
C GLU A 242 27.77 -39.63 5.37
N GLY A 243 29.11 -39.53 5.37
CA GLY A 243 29.99 -40.15 4.37
C GLY A 243 30.17 -39.38 3.06
N TYR A 244 29.66 -38.13 2.98
CA TYR A 244 29.82 -37.28 1.80
C TYR A 244 31.19 -36.61 1.75
N THR A 245 31.78 -36.55 0.55
CA THR A 245 33.05 -35.86 0.34
C THR A 245 32.84 -34.36 0.08
N HIS A 246 33.70 -33.51 0.63
CA HIS A 246 33.57 -32.06 0.52
C HIS A 246 34.82 -31.42 -0.11
N PHE A 247 34.68 -30.24 -0.72
CA PHE A 247 35.83 -29.41 -1.13
C PHE A 247 35.45 -27.92 -1.30
N PRO A 248 36.36 -26.95 -1.12
CA PRO A 248 36.01 -25.56 -1.39
C PRO A 248 35.76 -25.33 -2.90
N TYR A 249 34.71 -24.60 -3.24
CA TYR A 249 34.39 -24.29 -4.64
C TYR A 249 35.39 -23.26 -5.20
N HIS A 250 35.93 -23.56 -6.38
CA HIS A 250 36.74 -22.61 -7.15
C HIS A 250 36.35 -22.65 -8.64
N ARG A 251 36.48 -21.53 -9.34
CA ARG A 251 36.35 -21.46 -10.80
C ARG A 251 37.57 -22.10 -11.46
N VAL A 252 37.33 -23.20 -12.17
CA VAL A 252 38.32 -23.95 -12.94
C VAL A 252 38.45 -23.35 -14.36
N PRO A 253 39.63 -22.86 -14.78
CA PRO A 253 39.84 -22.38 -16.15
C PRO A 253 39.96 -23.55 -17.14
N GLY A 254 39.58 -23.32 -18.40
CA GLY A 254 39.80 -24.30 -19.47
C GLY A 254 41.28 -24.53 -19.73
N GLY A 255 41.70 -25.80 -19.83
CA GLY A 255 43.10 -26.21 -19.98
C GLY A 255 43.89 -26.26 -18.66
N LEU A 256 43.25 -26.26 -17.49
CA LEU A 256 43.94 -26.36 -16.20
C LEU A 256 44.78 -27.65 -16.05
N VAL A 257 44.36 -28.74 -16.69
CA VAL A 257 45.08 -30.03 -16.67
C VAL A 257 46.39 -29.94 -17.48
N ASP A 258 46.36 -29.20 -18.60
CA ASP A 258 47.53 -28.98 -19.46
C ASP A 258 48.50 -27.96 -18.86
N ASP A 259 47.99 -26.97 -18.13
CA ASP A 259 48.76 -25.95 -17.43
C ASP A 259 48.19 -25.65 -16.02
N PRO A 260 48.60 -26.42 -15.00
CA PRO A 260 48.22 -26.18 -13.61
C PRO A 260 48.66 -24.82 -13.05
N SER A 261 49.66 -24.17 -13.66
CA SER A 261 50.20 -22.89 -13.15
C SER A 261 49.20 -21.74 -13.28
N ARG A 262 48.18 -21.90 -14.12
CA ARG A 262 47.06 -20.95 -14.30
C ARG A 262 46.18 -20.81 -13.07
N GLY A 263 46.22 -21.78 -12.16
CA GLY A 263 45.50 -21.75 -10.89
C GLY A 263 43.98 -21.91 -11.02
N VAL A 264 43.31 -21.83 -9.87
CA VAL A 264 41.84 -21.77 -9.75
C VAL A 264 41.44 -20.54 -8.96
N SER A 265 40.38 -19.84 -9.39
CA SER A 265 39.92 -18.62 -8.74
C SER A 265 38.87 -18.92 -7.68
N ALA A 266 39.02 -18.39 -6.45
CA ALA A 266 38.07 -18.61 -5.36
C ALA A 266 36.78 -17.76 -5.46
N GLY A 267 36.61 -17.03 -6.57
CA GLY A 267 35.52 -16.09 -6.79
C GLY A 267 36.04 -14.89 -7.56
N THR A 268 35.15 -14.13 -8.22
CA THR A 268 35.57 -12.88 -8.90
C THR A 268 35.23 -11.69 -8.04
N TYR A 269 36.13 -10.70 -7.97
CA TYR A 269 35.80 -9.38 -7.47
C TYR A 269 34.58 -8.78 -8.20
N GLY A 270 33.71 -8.10 -7.45
CA GLY A 270 32.48 -7.48 -7.96
C GLY A 270 31.19 -8.18 -7.46
N ALA A 271 30.35 -7.42 -6.78
CA ALA A 271 29.14 -7.86 -6.05
C ALA A 271 27.94 -8.30 -6.92
N ARG A 272 28.16 -8.92 -8.09
CA ARG A 272 27.12 -9.23 -9.09
C ARG A 272 26.33 -10.54 -8.89
N ALA A 273 26.80 -11.43 -8.04
CA ALA A 273 26.17 -12.71 -7.69
C ALA A 273 25.79 -12.69 -6.21
N LEU A 274 24.75 -13.41 -5.77
CA LEU A 274 24.22 -13.31 -4.41
C LEU A 274 25.32 -13.49 -3.35
N SER A 275 26.23 -14.45 -3.54
CA SER A 275 27.31 -14.69 -2.60
C SER A 275 28.25 -13.49 -2.41
N SER A 276 28.61 -12.80 -3.50
CA SER A 276 29.45 -11.60 -3.47
C SER A 276 28.65 -10.34 -3.08
N TYR A 277 27.36 -10.29 -3.43
CA TYR A 277 26.45 -9.22 -3.05
C TYR A 277 26.17 -9.20 -1.55
N GLY A 278 25.95 -10.36 -0.93
CA GLY A 278 25.82 -10.52 0.51
C GLY A 278 27.05 -10.06 1.27
N GLY A 279 28.25 -10.38 0.77
CA GLY A 279 29.51 -9.83 1.29
C GLY A 279 29.59 -8.30 1.23
N ALA A 280 29.17 -7.70 0.11
CA ALA A 280 29.10 -6.24 -0.03
C ALA A 280 28.03 -5.60 0.88
N GLN A 281 26.94 -6.31 1.20
CA GLN A 281 25.94 -5.94 2.23
C GLN A 281 26.42 -6.24 3.67
N ALA A 282 27.71 -6.58 3.85
CA ALA A 282 28.33 -6.90 5.14
C ALA A 282 27.66 -8.04 5.92
N ALA A 283 27.05 -9.01 5.23
CA ALA A 283 26.56 -10.25 5.82
C ALA A 283 27.68 -11.30 5.92
N MET A 284 27.47 -12.34 6.73
CA MET A 284 28.12 -13.65 6.52
C MET A 284 27.47 -14.29 5.29
N THR A 285 28.25 -14.86 4.37
CA THR A 285 27.66 -15.41 3.14
C THR A 285 28.39 -16.66 2.66
N LEU A 286 27.63 -17.68 2.27
CA LEU A 286 28.13 -18.98 1.85
C LEU A 286 27.27 -19.56 0.71
N LEU A 287 27.92 -19.97 -0.38
CA LEU A 287 27.33 -20.69 -1.49
C LEU A 287 27.43 -22.20 -1.21
N PHE A 288 26.32 -22.94 -1.36
CA PHE A 288 26.28 -24.41 -1.32
C PHE A 288 26.15 -24.94 -2.76
N GLU A 289 27.00 -25.88 -3.15
CA GLU A 289 27.02 -26.48 -4.49
C GLU A 289 27.05 -28.01 -4.34
N SER A 290 25.91 -28.69 -4.44
CA SER A 290 25.89 -30.16 -4.48
C SER A 290 26.25 -30.64 -5.89
N MET A 291 26.95 -31.78 -6.01
CA MET A 291 27.25 -32.34 -7.33
C MET A 291 26.02 -32.98 -7.96
N ARG A 292 25.74 -32.61 -9.21
CA ARG A 292 24.74 -33.26 -10.05
C ARG A 292 25.31 -33.89 -11.33
N PRO A 293 24.72 -35.01 -11.79
CA PRO A 293 24.81 -35.43 -13.18
C PRO A 293 24.34 -34.32 -14.13
N ARG A 294 24.59 -34.50 -15.43
CA ARG A 294 24.09 -33.56 -16.45
C ARG A 294 22.56 -33.56 -16.54
N ASP A 295 21.93 -34.65 -16.14
CA ASP A 295 20.49 -34.75 -15.94
C ASP A 295 20.15 -34.31 -14.50
N ALA A 296 19.33 -33.26 -14.36
CA ALA A 296 18.96 -32.69 -13.07
C ALA A 296 17.97 -33.56 -12.25
N ARG A 297 17.44 -34.66 -12.80
CA ARG A 297 16.59 -35.61 -12.05
C ARG A 297 17.36 -36.81 -11.52
N GLU A 298 18.47 -37.19 -12.17
CA GLU A 298 19.29 -38.32 -11.72
C GLU A 298 19.86 -38.11 -10.32
N GLY A 299 19.53 -39.00 -9.39
CA GLY A 299 20.01 -38.95 -8.01
C GLY A 299 19.44 -37.82 -7.16
N LEU A 300 18.34 -37.17 -7.58
CA LEU A 300 17.76 -35.99 -6.89
C LEU A 300 17.69 -36.16 -5.37
N ALA A 301 17.13 -37.26 -4.86
CA ALA A 301 16.99 -37.53 -3.43
C ALA A 301 18.33 -37.50 -2.65
N ASP A 302 19.43 -37.99 -3.23
CA ASP A 302 20.75 -37.95 -2.59
C ASP A 302 21.33 -36.52 -2.60
N ARG A 303 21.07 -35.76 -3.67
CA ARG A 303 21.50 -34.35 -3.79
C ARG A 303 20.73 -33.46 -2.81
N VAL A 304 19.44 -33.72 -2.65
CA VAL A 304 18.57 -33.13 -1.61
C VAL A 304 19.14 -33.44 -0.22
N ARG A 305 19.46 -34.71 0.08
CA ARG A 305 20.02 -35.10 1.38
C ARG A 305 21.32 -34.35 1.72
N ARG A 306 22.22 -34.15 0.76
CA ARG A 306 23.44 -33.33 0.95
C ARG A 306 23.12 -31.89 1.35
N HIS A 307 22.10 -31.28 0.74
CA HIS A 307 21.66 -29.93 1.11
C HIS A 307 20.97 -29.90 2.48
N GLU A 308 20.13 -30.88 2.82
CA GLU A 308 19.51 -31.00 4.16
C GLU A 308 20.58 -31.02 5.26
N VAL A 309 21.57 -31.93 5.15
CA VAL A 309 22.66 -32.08 6.13
C VAL A 309 23.43 -30.76 6.31
N ALA A 310 23.71 -30.05 5.21
CA ALA A 310 24.38 -28.75 5.27
C ALA A 310 23.51 -27.63 5.86
N LEU A 311 22.20 -27.62 5.60
CA LEU A 311 21.24 -26.66 6.17
C LEU A 311 21.03 -26.89 7.66
N GLU A 312 20.88 -28.15 8.09
CA GLU A 312 20.79 -28.56 9.50
C GLU A 312 22.03 -28.11 10.29
N ALA A 313 23.23 -28.42 9.77
CA ALA A 313 24.49 -28.04 10.39
C ALA A 313 24.66 -26.52 10.48
N MET A 314 24.30 -25.79 9.42
CA MET A 314 24.29 -24.32 9.40
C MET A 314 23.34 -23.76 10.45
N ALA A 315 22.10 -24.26 10.52
CA ALA A 315 21.07 -23.76 11.41
C ALA A 315 21.44 -23.97 12.89
N ARG A 316 21.92 -25.17 13.23
CA ARG A 316 22.42 -25.48 14.59
C ARG A 316 23.61 -24.61 14.96
N TRP A 317 24.61 -24.50 14.08
CA TRP A 317 25.80 -23.68 14.34
C TRP A 317 25.45 -22.19 14.51
N VAL A 318 24.54 -21.64 13.70
CA VAL A 318 24.11 -20.23 13.83
C VAL A 318 23.34 -20.00 15.14
N ALA A 319 22.50 -20.93 15.58
CA ALA A 319 21.82 -20.83 16.88
C ALA A 319 22.80 -20.90 18.05
N GLU A 320 23.71 -21.88 18.05
CA GLU A 320 24.75 -22.05 19.08
C GLU A 320 25.71 -20.85 19.19
N ASN A 321 25.91 -20.11 18.10
CA ASN A 321 26.83 -18.98 18.01
C ASN A 321 26.10 -17.64 17.76
N ALA A 322 24.81 -17.55 18.12
CA ALA A 322 23.92 -16.44 17.79
C ALA A 322 24.50 -15.05 18.16
N ASP A 323 24.95 -14.90 19.40
CA ASP A 323 25.60 -13.67 19.89
C ASP A 323 26.88 -13.34 19.10
N GLU A 324 27.69 -14.34 18.74
CA GLU A 324 28.91 -14.09 17.96
C GLU A 324 28.59 -13.64 16.54
N VAL A 325 27.57 -14.23 15.91
CA VAL A 325 27.10 -13.88 14.56
C VAL A 325 26.58 -12.43 14.53
N VAL A 326 25.62 -12.09 15.40
CA VAL A 326 25.02 -10.74 15.46
C VAL A 326 26.06 -9.68 15.82
N ARG A 327 26.90 -9.95 16.82
CA ARG A 327 27.97 -9.03 17.24
C ARG A 327 29.00 -8.81 16.13
N THR A 328 29.47 -9.87 15.45
CA THR A 328 30.52 -9.76 14.41
C THR A 328 30.00 -8.98 13.20
N VAL A 329 28.79 -9.29 12.73
CA VAL A 329 28.15 -8.56 11.61
C VAL A 329 27.87 -7.10 12.01
N GLY A 330 27.36 -6.85 13.22
CA GLY A 330 27.06 -5.51 13.71
C GLY A 330 28.31 -4.65 13.94
N GLU A 331 29.42 -5.24 14.41
CA GLU A 331 30.73 -4.56 14.48
C GLU A 331 31.21 -4.12 13.10
N GLU A 332 31.10 -4.98 12.10
CA GLU A 332 31.61 -4.64 10.77
C GLU A 332 30.73 -3.64 10.01
N ARG A 333 29.41 -3.71 10.19
CA ARG A 333 28.47 -2.68 9.71
C ARG A 333 28.80 -1.31 10.32
N ARG A 334 29.14 -1.26 11.61
CA ARG A 334 29.61 -0.02 12.27
C ARG A 334 30.96 0.45 11.73
N GLU A 335 31.93 -0.44 11.50
CA GLU A 335 33.22 -0.07 10.91
C GLU A 335 33.03 0.63 9.54
N LEU A 336 32.09 0.15 8.71
CA LEU A 336 31.76 0.77 7.43
C LEU A 336 31.12 2.16 7.58
N VAL A 337 30.24 2.35 8.57
CA VAL A 337 29.64 3.66 8.89
C VAL A 337 30.73 4.63 9.35
N ASP A 338 31.54 4.24 10.34
CA ASP A 338 32.61 5.07 10.92
C ASP A 338 33.64 5.48 9.87
N ARG A 339 34.05 4.55 9.00
CA ARG A 339 34.95 4.81 7.87
C ARG A 339 34.31 5.66 6.77
N GLY A 340 33.00 5.55 6.58
CA GLY A 340 32.25 6.34 5.62
C GLY A 340 32.04 7.80 6.03
N ALA A 341 32.06 8.09 7.33
CA ALA A 341 31.85 9.43 7.87
C ALA A 341 33.05 10.38 7.69
N VAL A 342 34.25 9.85 7.42
CA VAL A 342 35.49 10.63 7.31
C VAL A 342 36.34 10.22 6.11
N MET A 343 36.99 11.19 5.47
CA MET A 343 37.95 10.94 4.41
C MET A 343 39.34 10.64 5.01
N ASP A 344 39.63 9.37 5.30
CA ASP A 344 40.95 8.93 5.76
C ASP A 344 41.85 8.51 4.58
N PRO A 345 43.00 9.16 4.34
CA PRO A 345 43.97 8.74 3.31
C PRO A 345 44.47 7.29 3.41
N ALA A 346 44.30 6.62 4.55
CA ALA A 346 44.60 5.20 4.72
C ALA A 346 43.45 4.27 4.25
N ASP A 347 42.22 4.77 4.09
CA ASP A 347 41.07 4.02 3.60
C ASP A 347 40.93 4.15 2.07
N SER A 348 41.46 3.16 1.35
CA SER A 348 41.30 3.05 -0.10
C SER A 348 40.15 2.11 -0.47
N LEU A 349 39.18 2.63 -1.22
CA LEU A 349 38.22 1.84 -1.98
C LEU A 349 38.97 1.08 -3.08
N ALA A 350 38.81 -0.24 -3.12
CA ALA A 350 39.19 -1.04 -4.28
C ALA A 350 38.21 -0.76 -5.44
N ILE A 351 38.73 -0.60 -6.65
CA ILE A 351 37.93 -0.35 -7.87
C ILE A 351 38.26 -1.39 -8.93
N ARG A 352 39.55 -1.66 -9.12
CA ARG A 352 40.04 -2.83 -9.88
C ARG A 352 41.10 -3.54 -9.05
N VAL A 353 41.03 -4.86 -9.06
CA VAL A 353 41.94 -5.73 -8.31
C VAL A 353 42.47 -6.83 -9.20
N GLU A 354 43.69 -7.26 -8.90
CA GLU A 354 44.32 -8.42 -9.52
C GLU A 354 44.28 -9.57 -8.52
N GLU A 355 43.64 -10.67 -8.90
CA GLU A 355 43.59 -11.90 -8.11
C GLU A 355 45.00 -12.54 -8.08
N LEU A 356 45.50 -12.84 -6.88
CA LEU A 356 46.84 -13.37 -6.63
C LEU A 356 46.76 -14.74 -5.93
N PRO A 357 47.69 -15.66 -6.22
CA PRO A 357 47.76 -16.95 -5.53
C PRO A 357 48.06 -16.74 -4.04
N GLY A 358 47.11 -17.09 -3.17
CA GLY A 358 47.25 -16.99 -1.71
C GLY A 358 47.73 -18.28 -1.05
N ARG A 359 47.36 -19.43 -1.62
CA ARG A 359 47.75 -20.79 -1.19
C ARG A 359 47.79 -21.76 -2.36
N THR A 360 48.27 -22.96 -2.12
CA THR A 360 48.18 -24.10 -3.05
C THR A 360 47.30 -25.17 -2.42
N LEU A 361 46.40 -25.79 -3.19
CA LEU A 361 45.59 -26.93 -2.73
C LEU A 361 45.79 -28.15 -3.65
N PRO A 362 45.74 -29.38 -3.10
CA PRO A 362 45.71 -30.59 -3.89
C PRO A 362 44.35 -30.68 -4.59
N TYR A 363 44.32 -30.44 -5.91
CA TYR A 363 43.10 -30.49 -6.70
C TYR A 363 42.92 -31.87 -7.32
N MET A 364 41.67 -32.31 -7.39
CA MET A 364 41.29 -33.57 -8.02
C MET A 364 40.25 -33.28 -9.11
N LEU A 365 40.54 -33.70 -10.34
CA LEU A 365 39.66 -33.50 -11.49
C LEU A 365 39.40 -34.82 -12.23
N GLN A 366 38.20 -34.96 -12.80
CA GLN A 366 37.90 -36.05 -13.74
C GLN A 366 38.20 -35.61 -15.18
N VAL A 367 39.03 -36.39 -15.88
CA VAL A 367 39.49 -36.14 -17.26
C VAL A 367 39.42 -37.45 -18.02
N ASP A 368 38.65 -37.49 -19.12
CA ASP A 368 38.42 -38.69 -19.94
C ASP A 368 38.01 -39.97 -19.17
N GLY A 369 37.40 -39.79 -17.98
CA GLY A 369 36.96 -40.84 -17.07
C GLY A 369 37.91 -41.08 -15.89
N ASP A 370 39.20 -40.77 -16.03
CA ASP A 370 40.23 -40.93 -14.99
C ASP A 370 40.23 -39.76 -14.00
N THR A 371 40.65 -40.03 -12.76
CA THR A 371 40.86 -39.00 -11.73
C THR A 371 42.31 -38.52 -11.73
N VAL A 372 42.54 -37.32 -12.24
CA VAL A 372 43.85 -36.65 -12.23
C VAL A 372 43.99 -35.84 -10.94
N ARG A 373 45.12 -36.01 -10.24
CA ARG A 373 45.46 -35.24 -9.03
C ARG A 373 46.68 -34.37 -9.28
N PHE A 374 46.62 -33.11 -8.90
CA PHE A 374 47.73 -32.17 -9.05
C PHE A 374 47.58 -30.97 -8.12
N ASP A 375 48.70 -30.37 -7.71
CA ASP A 375 48.73 -29.18 -6.88
C ASP A 375 48.43 -27.93 -7.71
N VAL A 376 47.49 -27.10 -7.25
CA VAL A 376 47.01 -25.93 -7.98
C VAL A 376 47.09 -24.66 -7.12
N PRO A 377 47.70 -23.57 -7.63
CA PRO A 377 47.62 -22.25 -6.98
C PRO A 377 46.17 -21.77 -6.90
N VAL A 378 45.72 -21.42 -5.71
CA VAL A 378 44.38 -20.84 -5.49
C VAL A 378 44.52 -19.32 -5.47
N LEU A 379 43.84 -18.67 -6.43
CA LEU A 379 43.69 -17.22 -6.47
C LEU A 379 42.59 -16.82 -5.47
N ASP A 380 42.97 -16.69 -4.20
CA ASP A 380 42.11 -16.26 -3.09
C ASP A 380 42.68 -15.09 -2.26
N SER A 381 43.74 -14.48 -2.76
CA SER A 381 44.24 -13.17 -2.36
C SER A 381 44.05 -12.18 -3.52
N ALA A 382 44.23 -10.89 -3.27
CA ALA A 382 44.23 -9.90 -4.34
C ALA A 382 45.05 -8.66 -3.96
N ARG A 383 45.54 -7.93 -4.97
CA ARG A 383 46.06 -6.56 -4.81
C ARG A 383 45.16 -5.56 -5.51
N ILE A 384 45.06 -4.36 -4.94
CA ILE A 384 44.37 -3.23 -5.59
C ILE A 384 45.25 -2.74 -6.76
N GLU A 385 44.77 -2.87 -7.99
CA GLU A 385 45.39 -2.27 -9.18
C GLU A 385 45.01 -0.79 -9.30
N LEU A 386 43.75 -0.49 -9.01
CA LEU A 386 43.18 0.85 -8.98
C LEU A 386 42.33 0.96 -7.72
N GLY A 387 42.67 1.93 -6.89
CA GLY A 387 41.86 2.33 -5.74
C GLY A 387 41.98 3.82 -5.49
N ARG A 388 41.02 4.36 -4.74
CA ARG A 388 40.93 5.78 -4.40
C ARG A 388 40.51 5.92 -2.94
N VAL A 389 40.96 6.99 -2.29
CA VAL A 389 40.56 7.31 -0.91
C VAL A 389 39.04 7.39 -0.82
N ARG A 390 38.41 6.72 0.15
CA ARG A 390 36.95 6.73 0.32
C ARG A 390 36.46 8.17 0.49
N PRO A 391 35.49 8.64 -0.33
CA PRO A 391 34.88 9.95 -0.13
C PRO A 391 33.85 9.87 1.00
N VAL A 392 33.48 11.00 1.61
CA VAL A 392 32.39 11.00 2.63
C VAL A 392 31.00 10.88 2.00
N ALA A 393 30.88 11.24 0.73
CA ALA A 393 29.69 11.05 -0.09
C ALA A 393 30.03 11.08 -1.58
N TYR A 394 29.14 10.56 -2.41
CA TYR A 394 29.07 10.89 -3.82
C TYR A 394 27.89 11.84 -4.07
N VAL A 395 27.91 12.56 -5.19
CA VAL A 395 26.75 13.32 -5.68
C VAL A 395 26.49 12.98 -7.14
N LEU A 396 25.22 12.73 -7.47
CA LEU A 396 24.73 12.70 -8.84
C LEU A 396 24.05 14.04 -9.16
N GLU A 397 24.18 14.51 -10.40
CA GLU A 397 23.46 15.69 -10.87
C GLU A 397 21.93 15.49 -10.79
N PRO A 398 21.12 16.57 -10.65
CA PRO A 398 19.66 16.44 -10.42
C PRO A 398 18.94 15.61 -11.48
N HIS A 399 19.41 15.68 -12.73
CA HIS A 399 18.84 14.99 -13.89
C HIS A 399 19.06 13.46 -13.86
N ARG A 400 19.78 12.91 -12.86
CA ARG A 400 20.11 11.49 -12.69
C ARG A 400 19.28 10.78 -11.61
N ALA A 401 18.02 11.17 -11.52
CA ALA A 401 17.04 10.58 -10.60
C ALA A 401 16.84 9.07 -10.82
N GLU A 402 17.06 8.56 -12.04
CA GLU A 402 17.02 7.12 -12.34
C GLU A 402 18.14 6.35 -11.65
N ALA A 403 19.36 6.90 -11.63
CA ALA A 403 20.50 6.30 -10.93
C ALA A 403 20.34 6.40 -9.40
N ALA A 404 19.78 7.50 -8.91
CA ALA A 404 19.41 7.66 -7.50
C ALA A 404 18.38 6.61 -7.03
N ARG A 405 17.30 6.41 -7.79
CA ARG A 405 16.31 5.35 -7.52
C ARG A 405 16.94 3.95 -7.57
N HIS A 406 17.84 3.70 -8.53
CA HIS A 406 18.55 2.42 -8.62
C HIS A 406 19.40 2.11 -7.39
N LEU A 407 20.14 3.10 -6.88
CA LEU A 407 20.86 2.97 -5.60
C LEU A 407 19.91 2.65 -4.45
N ALA A 408 18.79 3.37 -4.34
CA ALA A 408 17.80 3.17 -3.29
C ALA A 408 17.16 1.77 -3.33
N LEU A 409 17.05 1.12 -4.49
CA LEU A 409 16.63 -0.28 -4.60
C LEU A 409 17.54 -1.26 -3.84
N HIS A 410 18.83 -0.95 -3.69
CA HIS A 410 19.77 -1.74 -2.88
C HIS A 410 19.71 -1.44 -1.37
N GLY A 411 18.74 -0.62 -0.94
CA GLY A 411 18.62 -0.10 0.43
C GLY A 411 19.62 1.01 0.76
N VAL A 412 20.32 1.56 -0.22
CA VAL A 412 21.22 2.70 -0.03
C VAL A 412 20.38 3.94 0.33
N ARG A 413 20.73 4.62 1.43
CA ARG A 413 20.20 5.96 1.70
C ARG A 413 20.74 6.93 0.66
N VAL A 414 19.82 7.58 -0.04
CA VAL A 414 20.08 8.71 -0.94
C VAL A 414 19.29 9.90 -0.40
N ASP A 415 19.93 11.05 -0.29
CA ASP A 415 19.28 12.30 0.09
C ASP A 415 19.24 13.26 -1.11
N ARG A 416 18.27 14.15 -1.18
CA ARG A 416 18.14 15.21 -2.20
C ARG A 416 18.51 16.56 -1.57
N LEU A 417 19.41 17.32 -2.19
CA LEU A 417 19.77 18.66 -1.72
C LEU A 417 18.58 19.63 -1.94
N LEU A 418 18.10 20.27 -0.88
CA LEU A 418 16.97 21.22 -0.96
C LEU A 418 17.41 22.63 -1.38
N ALA A 419 18.70 22.94 -1.30
CA ALA A 419 19.31 24.19 -1.71
C ALA A 419 20.63 23.93 -2.47
N PRO A 420 21.06 24.86 -3.35
CA PRO A 420 22.37 24.72 -4.00
C PRO A 420 23.48 24.85 -2.96
N ALA A 421 24.57 24.08 -3.15
CA ALA A 421 25.71 24.03 -2.26
C ALA A 421 27.03 24.27 -3.02
N ARG A 422 28.06 24.74 -2.31
CA ARG A 422 29.44 24.71 -2.77
C ARG A 422 30.26 23.87 -1.83
N VAL A 423 31.03 22.92 -2.38
CA VAL A 423 31.77 21.95 -1.59
C VAL A 423 33.04 21.52 -2.32
N GLN A 424 34.11 21.21 -1.58
CA GLN A 424 35.34 20.68 -2.17
C GLN A 424 35.15 19.20 -2.51
N GLY A 425 35.53 18.83 -3.72
CA GLY A 425 35.36 17.48 -4.22
C GLY A 425 36.06 17.23 -5.55
N GLU A 426 35.76 16.10 -6.16
CA GLU A 426 36.41 15.62 -7.38
C GLU A 426 35.36 15.26 -8.44
N SER A 427 35.60 15.70 -9.68
CA SER A 427 34.80 15.29 -10.85
C SER A 427 35.57 14.30 -11.71
N TYR A 428 34.87 13.36 -12.34
CA TYR A 428 35.49 12.38 -13.24
C TYR A 428 35.50 12.87 -14.69
N ARG A 429 36.68 13.13 -15.26
CA ARG A 429 36.85 13.35 -16.70
C ARG A 429 37.12 12.03 -17.42
N VAL A 430 36.31 11.70 -18.41
CA VAL A 430 36.45 10.48 -19.21
C VAL A 430 37.68 10.56 -20.12
N THR A 431 38.61 9.60 -20.00
CA THR A 431 39.82 9.51 -20.84
C THR A 431 39.74 8.41 -21.90
N SER A 432 39.00 7.33 -21.65
CA SER A 432 38.71 6.30 -22.67
C SER A 432 37.37 5.61 -22.42
N VAL A 433 36.68 5.22 -23.50
CA VAL A 433 35.50 4.35 -23.46
C VAL A 433 35.63 3.28 -24.53
N GLU A 434 35.80 2.04 -24.12
CA GLU A 434 35.81 0.85 -24.98
C GLU A 434 34.49 0.11 -24.81
N ARG A 435 33.89 -0.35 -25.90
CA ARG A 435 32.61 -1.08 -25.89
C ARG A 435 32.83 -2.51 -26.41
N ALA A 436 32.22 -3.49 -25.74
CA ALA A 436 32.27 -4.88 -26.16
C ALA A 436 31.68 -5.05 -27.58
N PRO A 437 32.26 -5.92 -28.43
CA PRO A 437 31.84 -6.05 -29.83
C PRO A 437 30.47 -6.74 -30.01
N ARG A 438 29.89 -7.27 -28.92
CA ARG A 438 28.57 -7.91 -28.87
C ARG A 438 27.93 -7.61 -27.52
N ALA A 439 26.60 -7.57 -27.49
CA ALA A 439 25.87 -7.59 -26.23
C ALA A 439 25.99 -8.97 -25.56
N ALA A 440 26.07 -8.97 -24.23
CA ALA A 440 26.01 -10.16 -23.37
C ALA A 440 25.00 -9.87 -22.25
N GLU A 441 24.22 -10.85 -21.81
CA GLU A 441 23.14 -10.64 -20.80
C GLU A 441 22.22 -9.44 -21.15
N GLY A 442 21.99 -9.19 -22.45
CA GLY A 442 21.15 -8.11 -22.96
C GLY A 442 21.74 -6.69 -23.02
N TRP A 443 23.02 -6.48 -22.69
CA TRP A 443 23.64 -5.15 -22.71
C TRP A 443 25.05 -5.17 -23.32
N VAL A 444 25.54 -4.01 -23.76
CA VAL A 444 26.90 -3.86 -24.30
C VAL A 444 27.84 -3.43 -23.17
N ALA A 445 28.75 -4.31 -22.77
CA ALA A 445 29.71 -4.01 -21.72
C ALA A 445 30.65 -2.85 -22.11
N ARG A 446 30.91 -1.96 -21.15
CA ARG A 446 31.82 -0.81 -21.33
C ARG A 446 32.99 -0.92 -20.37
N SER A 447 34.17 -0.62 -20.88
CA SER A 447 35.38 -0.35 -20.10
C SER A 447 35.64 1.15 -20.19
N ILE A 448 35.41 1.85 -19.08
CA ILE A 448 35.61 3.30 -18.96
C ILE A 448 36.89 3.53 -18.17
N ARG A 449 37.61 4.61 -18.49
CA ARG A 449 38.69 5.16 -17.65
C ARG A 449 38.48 6.64 -17.46
N THR A 450 38.80 7.13 -16.27
CA THR A 450 38.65 8.53 -15.90
C THR A 450 39.90 9.07 -15.20
N GLU A 451 40.09 10.38 -15.28
CA GLU A 451 40.98 11.15 -14.42
C GLU A 451 40.12 12.00 -13.48
N THR A 452 40.54 12.13 -12.22
CA THR A 452 39.82 12.91 -11.21
C THR A 452 40.34 14.34 -11.16
N GLU A 453 39.45 15.32 -11.27
CA GLU A 453 39.76 16.75 -11.16
C GLU A 453 39.24 17.30 -9.83
N PHE A 454 40.15 17.68 -8.94
CA PHE A 454 39.82 18.29 -7.65
C PHE A 454 39.52 19.80 -7.78
N GLY A 455 38.48 20.27 -7.09
CA GLY A 455 38.17 21.69 -6.97
C GLY A 455 36.89 21.99 -6.18
N GLU A 456 36.46 23.25 -6.22
CA GLU A 456 35.15 23.67 -5.71
C GLU A 456 34.06 23.24 -6.70
N LEU A 457 33.16 22.37 -6.24
CA LEU A 457 31.99 21.91 -6.99
C LEU A 457 30.80 22.82 -6.66
N GLU A 458 30.13 23.33 -7.69
CA GLU A 458 28.81 23.95 -7.55
C GLU A 458 27.73 22.86 -7.72
N LEU A 459 27.05 22.51 -6.64
CA LEU A 459 25.98 21.52 -6.63
C LEU A 459 24.62 22.23 -6.71
N PRO A 460 23.79 22.01 -7.75
CA PRO A 460 22.45 22.55 -7.80
C PRO A 460 21.52 21.99 -6.69
N ALA A 461 20.46 22.72 -6.38
CA ALA A 461 19.32 22.12 -5.68
C ALA A 461 18.74 20.97 -6.52
N GLY A 462 18.23 19.93 -5.86
CA GLY A 462 17.77 18.70 -6.49
C GLY A 462 18.86 17.67 -6.78
N SER A 463 20.15 17.97 -6.53
CA SER A 463 21.24 16.99 -6.63
C SER A 463 21.05 15.84 -5.64
N TRP A 464 21.46 14.62 -6.02
CA TRP A 464 21.29 13.42 -5.21
C TRP A 464 22.59 13.11 -4.46
N LEU A 465 22.58 13.32 -3.15
CA LEU A 465 23.66 13.05 -2.21
C LEU A 465 23.60 11.58 -1.75
N VAL A 466 24.67 10.83 -2.01
CA VAL A 466 24.80 9.42 -1.65
C VAL A 466 25.90 9.32 -0.60
N ARG A 467 25.51 9.43 0.67
CA ARG A 467 26.46 9.46 1.80
C ARG A 467 27.14 8.10 1.99
N MET A 468 28.39 8.10 2.43
CA MET A 468 29.15 6.86 2.66
C MET A 468 29.06 6.33 4.09
N ASP A 469 28.53 7.11 5.04
CA ASP A 469 28.33 6.75 6.46
C ASP A 469 27.12 5.82 6.67
N GLN A 470 27.09 4.73 5.91
CA GLN A 470 26.07 3.68 5.96
C GLN A 470 26.68 2.31 5.66
N SER A 471 26.11 1.24 6.22
CA SER A 471 26.57 -0.15 6.02
C SER A 471 26.71 -0.57 4.55
N ARG A 472 25.91 0.02 3.64
CA ARG A 472 25.96 -0.26 2.19
C ARG A 472 27.12 0.42 1.46
N ALA A 473 28.07 1.06 2.13
CA ALA A 473 29.22 1.76 1.53
C ALA A 473 30.00 0.95 0.48
N ARG A 474 30.07 -0.39 0.59
CA ARG A 474 30.70 -1.26 -0.43
C ARG A 474 29.87 -1.36 -1.72
N VAL A 475 28.55 -1.50 -1.60
CA VAL A 475 27.61 -1.51 -2.75
C VAL A 475 27.64 -0.16 -3.46
N ILE A 476 27.68 0.95 -2.70
CA ILE A 476 27.85 2.30 -3.24
C ILE A 476 29.17 2.40 -4.02
N GLY A 477 30.30 1.94 -3.47
CA GLY A 477 31.59 1.92 -4.16
C GLY A 477 31.55 1.19 -5.51
N HIS A 478 30.96 -0.01 -5.56
CA HIS A 478 30.81 -0.77 -6.81
C HIS A 478 29.95 -0.04 -7.87
N LEU A 479 28.92 0.69 -7.45
CA LEU A 479 28.00 1.40 -8.37
C LEU A 479 28.54 2.77 -8.81
N MET A 480 29.31 3.45 -7.96
CA MET A 480 29.68 4.87 -8.09
C MET A 480 31.14 5.12 -8.53
N GLU A 481 31.97 4.08 -8.67
CA GLU A 481 33.34 4.20 -9.21
C GLU A 481 33.35 3.84 -10.71
N PRO A 482 33.58 4.79 -11.65
CA PRO A 482 33.34 4.57 -13.08
C PRO A 482 34.14 3.43 -13.73
N GLU A 483 35.29 3.07 -13.15
CA GLU A 483 36.15 1.97 -13.61
C GLU A 483 35.83 0.61 -12.99
N ASP A 484 34.88 0.50 -12.05
CA ASP A 484 34.37 -0.82 -11.66
C ASP A 484 33.55 -1.39 -12.82
N THR A 485 33.80 -2.66 -13.13
CA THR A 485 33.11 -3.42 -14.17
C THR A 485 31.58 -3.50 -13.99
N ASN A 486 31.07 -3.23 -12.79
CA ASN A 486 29.65 -3.28 -12.42
C ASN A 486 29.07 -1.90 -12.06
N SER A 487 29.77 -0.81 -12.37
CA SER A 487 29.33 0.56 -12.07
C SER A 487 28.18 1.02 -12.95
N LEU A 488 27.46 2.06 -12.50
CA LEU A 488 26.46 2.77 -13.32
C LEU A 488 27.06 3.24 -14.65
N ALA A 489 28.32 3.68 -14.63
CA ALA A 489 29.04 4.08 -15.84
C ALA A 489 29.32 2.89 -16.76
N SER A 490 29.86 1.77 -16.26
CA SER A 490 30.15 0.60 -17.09
C SER A 490 28.86 0.00 -17.68
N MET A 491 27.80 -0.09 -16.89
CA MET A 491 26.47 -0.55 -17.29
C MET A 491 25.82 0.37 -18.35
N GLY A 492 26.25 1.63 -18.42
CA GLY A 492 25.85 2.58 -19.47
C GLY A 492 24.71 3.51 -19.09
N TRP A 493 24.59 3.88 -17.82
CA TRP A 493 23.57 4.84 -17.39
C TRP A 493 23.88 6.26 -17.91
N PHE A 494 25.16 6.57 -18.18
CA PHE A 494 25.64 7.87 -18.65
C PHE A 494 25.98 7.89 -20.16
N THR A 495 25.13 7.27 -21.01
CA THR A 495 25.42 7.11 -22.46
C THR A 495 25.68 8.41 -23.22
N THR A 496 25.16 9.54 -22.72
CA THR A 496 25.31 10.87 -23.32
C THR A 496 26.60 11.57 -22.89
N GLU A 497 27.19 11.18 -21.75
CA GLU A 497 28.37 11.79 -21.12
C GLU A 497 29.61 10.89 -21.15
N GLU A 498 29.48 9.60 -21.51
CA GLU A 498 30.58 8.65 -21.74
C GLU A 498 31.41 8.96 -23.02
N ARG A 499 31.83 10.22 -23.18
CA ARG A 499 32.62 10.73 -24.31
C ARG A 499 33.97 11.24 -23.82
N VAL A 500 35.04 10.87 -24.52
CA VAL A 500 36.41 11.28 -24.16
C VAL A 500 36.49 12.82 -24.06
N GLY A 501 37.01 13.30 -22.93
CA GLY A 501 37.10 14.71 -22.58
C GLY A 501 35.91 15.27 -21.81
N ALA A 502 34.76 14.58 -21.75
CA ALA A 502 33.60 15.03 -20.97
C ALA A 502 33.75 14.72 -19.47
N LEU A 503 33.02 15.46 -18.62
CA LEU A 503 32.81 15.11 -17.22
C LEU A 503 31.59 14.18 -17.12
N LEU A 504 31.64 13.21 -16.21
CA LEU A 504 30.47 12.42 -15.82
C LEU A 504 29.58 13.23 -14.85
N PRO A 505 28.24 13.00 -14.84
CA PRO A 505 27.28 13.68 -13.96
C PRO A 505 27.28 13.08 -12.54
N LEU A 506 28.49 12.87 -12.01
CA LEU A 506 28.82 12.05 -10.87
C LEU A 506 30.12 12.58 -10.25
N HIS A 507 30.08 12.90 -8.97
CA HIS A 507 31.17 13.57 -8.26
C HIS A 507 31.46 12.89 -6.91
N ARG A 508 32.68 13.05 -6.41
CA ARG A 508 33.14 12.59 -5.08
C ARG A 508 33.23 13.80 -4.17
N LEU A 509 32.75 13.70 -2.93
CA LEU A 509 32.86 14.79 -1.95
C LEU A 509 33.91 14.49 -0.88
N HIS A 510 34.69 15.51 -0.52
CA HIS A 510 35.67 15.44 0.58
C HIS A 510 35.07 15.87 1.93
N ALA A 511 33.96 16.62 1.89
CA ALA A 511 33.15 17.00 3.04
C ALA A 511 31.65 16.95 2.66
N LEU A 512 30.75 16.84 3.63
CA LEU A 512 29.31 16.96 3.38
C LEU A 512 28.93 18.43 3.13
N PRO A 513 27.95 18.72 2.24
CA PRO A 513 27.50 20.08 2.00
C PRO A 513 26.66 20.60 3.19
N GLU A 514 26.88 21.84 3.62
CA GLU A 514 26.13 22.50 4.71
C GLU A 514 24.77 23.04 4.21
N VAL A 515 23.91 22.16 3.67
CA VAL A 515 22.56 22.50 3.22
C VAL A 515 21.53 21.50 3.75
N ALA A 516 20.28 21.93 3.88
CA ALA A 516 19.19 21.02 4.19
C ALA A 516 19.03 19.96 3.08
N THR A 517 18.79 18.72 3.50
CA THR A 517 18.55 17.60 2.59
C THR A 517 17.32 16.84 3.00
N GLU A 518 16.56 16.38 2.02
CA GLU A 518 15.39 15.52 2.18
C GLU A 518 15.79 14.08 1.85
N THR A 519 15.47 13.11 2.70
CA THR A 519 15.84 11.72 2.42
C THR A 519 14.90 11.11 1.39
N ALA A 520 15.47 10.67 0.27
CA ALA A 520 14.77 9.91 -0.75
C ALA A 520 14.75 8.42 -0.35
N THR A 521 13.94 8.10 0.65
CA THR A 521 13.73 6.72 1.11
C THR A 521 13.05 5.89 0.04
N ALA A 522 13.68 4.79 -0.38
CA ALA A 522 12.93 3.69 -0.97
C ALA A 522 12.18 2.96 0.15
N THR A 523 10.85 2.98 0.11
CA THR A 523 10.02 2.04 0.84
C THR A 523 10.14 0.66 0.21
N ASP A 524 9.92 -0.39 0.99
CA ASP A 524 9.57 -1.70 0.44
C ASP A 524 8.11 -1.70 -0.08
N HIS A 525 7.67 -2.79 -0.71
CA HIS A 525 6.30 -2.99 -1.17
C HIS A 525 5.25 -2.93 -0.06
N ARG A 526 5.66 -2.94 1.21
CA ARG A 526 4.80 -2.80 2.39
C ARG A 526 4.57 -1.32 2.77
N GLY A 527 5.24 -0.39 2.09
CA GLY A 527 5.27 1.02 2.45
C GLY A 527 6.14 1.33 3.67
N ALA A 528 6.90 0.35 4.18
CA ALA A 528 7.78 0.56 5.32
C ALA A 528 9.13 1.15 4.89
N PRO A 529 9.75 2.03 5.68
CA PRO A 529 11.14 2.42 5.46
C PRO A 529 12.02 1.18 5.53
N ARG A 530 12.76 0.89 4.46
CA ARG A 530 13.74 -0.21 4.46
C ARG A 530 14.77 0.05 5.55
N TRP A 531 15.23 -1.00 6.22
CA TRP A 531 16.12 -0.89 7.37
C TRP A 531 17.37 -0.05 7.05
N THR A 532 17.38 1.19 7.50
CA THR A 532 18.54 2.08 7.43
C THR A 532 19.24 2.04 8.78
N ASP A 533 20.56 1.84 8.76
CA ASP A 533 21.35 1.81 9.99
C ASP A 533 21.56 3.24 10.53
N ILE A 534 20.48 3.87 11.01
CA ILE A 534 20.51 5.18 11.70
C ILE A 534 21.03 4.99 13.13
N GLY A 535 22.24 4.43 13.22
CA GLY A 535 23.00 4.27 14.44
C GLY A 535 23.88 5.49 14.70
N ARG A 536 23.33 6.48 15.40
CA ARG A 536 24.00 7.65 16.03
C ARG A 536 24.41 8.84 15.14
N ALA A 537 23.66 9.93 15.27
CA ALA A 537 24.23 11.28 15.41
C ALA A 537 23.23 12.21 16.12
N GLY A 538 23.58 12.73 17.31
CA GLY A 538 22.74 13.63 18.11
C GLY A 538 21.66 12.90 18.92
N GLY A 539 21.45 13.30 20.17
CA GLY A 539 20.50 12.66 21.07
C GLY A 539 19.33 13.56 21.44
N ASP A 540 18.17 12.94 21.60
CA ASP A 540 17.34 13.04 22.81
C ASP A 540 16.61 11.69 23.01
N GLU A 541 15.99 11.48 24.16
CA GLU A 541 15.70 10.14 24.72
C GLU A 541 14.82 9.24 23.83
N LEU A 542 15.42 8.15 23.33
CA LEU A 542 14.69 7.02 22.74
C LEU A 542 13.98 6.21 23.85
N VAL A 543 12.66 6.08 23.72
CA VAL A 543 11.80 5.28 24.60
C VAL A 543 12.27 3.81 24.64
N SER A 544 12.21 3.19 25.82
CA SER A 544 12.80 1.88 26.07
C SER A 544 12.08 0.72 25.35
N PRO A 545 12.80 -0.39 25.05
CA PRO A 545 12.27 -1.56 24.32
C PRO A 545 10.98 -2.19 24.88
N GLU A 546 10.72 -2.04 26.18
CA GLU A 546 9.53 -2.57 26.85
C GLU A 546 8.21 -1.96 26.34
N VAL A 547 8.26 -0.80 25.66
CA VAL A 547 7.08 -0.18 25.02
C VAL A 547 6.83 -0.72 23.60
N ALA A 548 7.90 -1.09 22.87
CA ALA A 548 7.78 -1.59 21.50
C ALA A 548 7.21 -3.02 21.40
N ALA A 549 7.37 -3.83 22.45
CA ALA A 549 6.87 -5.21 22.50
C ALA A 549 5.34 -5.33 22.72
N ALA A 550 4.63 -4.21 22.93
CA ALA A 550 3.18 -4.19 23.16
C ALA A 550 2.35 -3.91 21.88
N ALA A 551 3.01 -3.83 20.72
CA ALA A 551 2.47 -3.31 19.46
C ALA A 551 2.29 -4.41 18.39
N GLY A 552 1.18 -5.14 18.40
CA GLY A 552 0.89 -6.27 17.51
C GLY A 552 0.46 -5.89 16.10
N ALA A 553 1.38 -5.38 15.28
CA ALA A 553 1.08 -5.00 13.90
C ALA A 553 0.96 -6.21 12.95
N SER A 554 -0.25 -6.46 12.42
CA SER A 554 -0.46 -7.48 11.36
C SER A 554 -0.02 -6.95 9.96
N PRO A 555 0.59 -7.81 9.10
CA PRO A 555 1.15 -7.40 7.81
C PRO A 555 0.12 -7.24 6.67
N LEU A 556 0.45 -6.34 5.75
CA LEU A 556 -0.39 -5.90 4.61
C LEU A 556 -0.36 -6.86 3.41
N ARG A 557 -1.44 -6.84 2.62
CA ARG A 557 -1.71 -7.76 1.49
C ARG A 557 -2.01 -6.99 0.19
N ASP A 558 -1.43 -7.43 -0.92
CA ASP A 558 -1.74 -6.94 -2.30
C ASP A 558 -3.05 -7.55 -2.88
N THR A 559 -3.91 -8.05 -2.00
CA THR A 559 -5.25 -8.58 -2.31
C THR A 559 -6.27 -7.81 -1.49
N LEU A 560 -7.41 -7.46 -2.12
CA LEU A 560 -8.47 -6.74 -1.41
C LEU A 560 -8.93 -7.56 -0.20
N THR A 561 -8.87 -6.98 1.00
CA THR A 561 -9.31 -7.63 2.24
C THR A 561 -10.80 -7.98 2.13
N PRO A 562 -11.20 -9.27 2.08
CA PRO A 562 -12.61 -9.65 1.97
C PRO A 562 -13.40 -9.23 3.21
N HIS A 563 -14.72 -9.12 3.10
CA HIS A 563 -15.58 -8.65 4.19
C HIS A 563 -15.40 -9.46 5.50
N GLU A 564 -15.21 -10.78 5.39
CA GLU A 564 -14.97 -11.64 6.56
C GLU A 564 -13.62 -11.36 7.25
N ASP A 565 -12.57 -11.05 6.49
CA ASP A 565 -11.25 -10.68 7.04
C ASP A 565 -11.25 -9.29 7.66
N VAL A 566 -12.02 -8.33 7.10
CA VAL A 566 -12.25 -7.01 7.72
C VAL A 566 -12.89 -7.19 9.09
N VAL A 567 -13.95 -8.01 9.17
CA VAL A 567 -14.63 -8.30 10.44
C VAL A 567 -13.71 -9.06 11.41
N GLY A 568 -12.91 -10.00 10.90
CA GLY A 568 -11.90 -10.71 11.67
C GLY A 568 -10.86 -9.79 12.30
N ALA A 569 -10.29 -8.87 11.51
CA ALA A 569 -9.28 -7.91 11.97
C ALA A 569 -9.78 -7.05 13.15
N PHE A 570 -10.98 -6.48 13.03
CA PHE A 570 -11.54 -5.65 14.10
C PHE A 570 -11.96 -6.44 15.35
N ARG A 571 -12.41 -7.69 15.20
CA ARG A 571 -12.63 -8.58 16.36
C ARG A 571 -11.34 -8.96 17.08
N SER A 572 -10.24 -9.11 16.34
CA SER A 572 -8.92 -9.32 16.94
C SER A 572 -8.47 -8.09 17.73
N MET A 573 -8.64 -6.88 17.19
CA MET A 573 -8.34 -5.63 17.90
C MET A 573 -9.22 -5.43 19.15
N GLU A 574 -10.52 -5.74 19.09
CA GLU A 574 -11.43 -5.72 20.25
C GLU A 574 -11.03 -6.75 21.32
N ALA A 575 -10.57 -7.93 20.92
CA ALA A 575 -10.09 -8.95 21.85
C ALA A 575 -8.73 -8.60 22.49
N ALA A 576 -7.86 -7.88 21.77
CA ALA A 576 -6.53 -7.48 22.22
C ALA A 576 -6.54 -6.22 23.09
N SER A 577 -7.44 -5.27 22.83
CA SER A 577 -7.38 -3.91 23.39
C SER A 577 -8.71 -3.45 24.00
N PRO A 578 -8.76 -3.06 25.29
CA PRO A 578 -9.99 -2.57 25.92
C PRO A 578 -10.42 -1.19 25.41
N TRP A 579 -9.61 -0.56 24.55
CA TRP A 579 -9.86 0.74 23.93
C TRP A 579 -10.69 0.61 22.66
N VAL A 580 -10.93 -0.61 22.18
CA VAL A 580 -11.69 -0.95 20.98
C VAL A 580 -12.99 -1.63 21.36
N SER A 581 -14.10 -1.22 20.75
CA SER A 581 -15.36 -1.98 20.77
C SER A 581 -15.99 -2.05 19.39
N MET A 582 -16.63 -3.18 19.09
CA MET A 582 -17.21 -3.50 17.79
C MET A 582 -18.68 -3.89 17.93
N ARG A 583 -19.56 -3.24 17.17
CA ARG A 583 -21.01 -3.42 17.24
C ARG A 583 -21.63 -3.58 15.86
N GLU A 584 -22.45 -4.62 15.66
CA GLU A 584 -23.33 -4.71 14.49
C GLU A 584 -24.33 -3.53 14.52
N ILE A 585 -24.35 -2.73 13.46
CA ILE A 585 -25.26 -1.58 13.28
C ILE A 585 -26.39 -1.86 12.29
N GLY A 586 -26.29 -2.93 11.52
CA GLY A 586 -27.31 -3.32 10.56
C GLY A 586 -26.81 -4.42 9.65
N ARG A 587 -27.64 -4.78 8.68
CA ARG A 587 -27.32 -5.82 7.69
C ARG A 587 -27.64 -5.35 6.28
N SER A 588 -26.83 -5.79 5.33
CA SER A 588 -27.01 -5.51 3.91
C SER A 588 -28.18 -6.31 3.32
N ARG A 589 -28.48 -6.08 2.03
CA ARG A 589 -29.55 -6.82 1.34
C ARG A 589 -29.25 -8.32 1.12
N GLU A 590 -27.99 -8.74 1.10
CA GLU A 590 -27.55 -10.14 1.15
C GLU A 590 -27.20 -10.62 2.58
N ASP A 591 -27.74 -9.97 3.62
CA ASP A 591 -27.62 -10.35 5.05
C ASP A 591 -26.18 -10.29 5.65
N ARG A 592 -25.27 -9.52 5.03
CA ARG A 592 -23.92 -9.28 5.58
C ARG A 592 -23.96 -8.23 6.68
N PRO A 593 -23.29 -8.43 7.83
CA PRO A 593 -23.32 -7.52 8.96
C PRO A 593 -22.44 -6.27 8.76
N LEU A 594 -23.06 -5.08 8.81
CA LEU A 594 -22.35 -3.81 8.92
C LEU A 594 -21.98 -3.56 10.38
N HIS A 595 -20.75 -3.11 10.61
CA HIS A 595 -20.24 -2.87 11.96
C HIS A 595 -19.76 -1.43 12.14
N LEU A 596 -20.04 -0.88 13.32
CA LEU A 596 -19.36 0.29 13.88
C LEU A 596 -18.24 -0.20 14.79
N VAL A 597 -17.05 0.35 14.62
CA VAL A 597 -15.92 0.19 15.54
C VAL A 597 -15.70 1.52 16.26
N THR A 598 -15.54 1.49 17.57
CA THR A 598 -15.21 2.67 18.40
C THR A 598 -13.82 2.47 18.99
N LEU A 599 -12.95 3.47 18.87
CA LEU A 599 -11.60 3.47 19.42
C LEU A 599 -11.43 4.71 20.32
N SER A 600 -11.04 4.51 21.59
CA SER A 600 -10.85 5.61 22.56
C SER A 600 -10.20 5.14 23.87
N ARG A 601 -9.45 6.03 24.54
CA ARG A 601 -8.82 5.80 25.84
C ARG A 601 -9.08 6.98 26.80
N PRO A 602 -9.79 6.83 27.93
CA PRO A 602 -10.56 5.65 28.31
C PRO A 602 -11.63 5.34 27.27
N ALA A 603 -12.01 4.07 27.22
CA ALA A 603 -13.03 3.55 26.31
C ALA A 603 -14.39 4.22 26.57
N VAL A 604 -15.04 4.65 25.49
CA VAL A 604 -16.45 5.05 25.48
C VAL A 604 -17.26 4.07 24.64
N ASN A 605 -18.35 3.57 25.21
CA ASN A 605 -19.19 2.52 24.60
C ASN A 605 -20.56 3.06 24.18
N SER A 606 -20.81 4.35 24.38
CA SER A 606 -22.04 5.04 24.03
C SER A 606 -21.80 6.49 23.59
N PRO A 607 -22.70 7.08 22.79
CA PRO A 607 -22.67 8.50 22.44
C PRO A 607 -22.64 9.45 23.64
N ALA A 608 -23.35 9.10 24.71
CA ALA A 608 -23.42 9.91 25.92
C ALA A 608 -22.06 10.01 26.61
N GLU A 609 -21.34 8.89 26.72
CA GLU A 609 -19.97 8.86 27.25
C GLU A 609 -18.98 9.59 26.33
N ALA A 610 -19.12 9.42 25.01
CA ALA A 610 -18.27 10.10 24.02
C ALA A 610 -18.35 11.62 24.16
N HIS A 611 -19.55 12.20 24.15
CA HIS A 611 -19.72 13.65 24.37
C HIS A 611 -19.36 14.08 25.80
N ALA A 612 -19.64 13.27 26.82
CA ALA A 612 -19.28 13.58 28.21
C ALA A 612 -17.77 13.57 28.45
N SER A 613 -16.98 12.86 27.63
CA SER A 613 -15.52 12.89 27.71
C SER A 613 -14.91 14.24 27.32
N GLY A 614 -15.68 15.12 26.66
CA GLY A 614 -15.21 16.44 26.23
C GLY A 614 -14.24 16.42 25.05
N ARG A 615 -14.01 15.27 24.42
CA ARG A 615 -13.06 15.08 23.32
C ARG A 615 -13.71 15.25 21.95
N PRO A 616 -12.95 15.68 20.92
CA PRO A 616 -13.39 15.57 19.54
C PRO A 616 -13.76 14.13 19.17
N ILE A 617 -14.73 14.01 18.26
CA ILE A 617 -15.27 12.73 17.79
C ILE A 617 -15.09 12.72 16.27
N LEU A 618 -14.27 11.81 15.77
CA LEU A 618 -13.98 11.62 14.35
C LEU A 618 -14.75 10.40 13.85
N PHE A 619 -15.59 10.56 12.82
CA PHE A 619 -16.20 9.45 12.10
C PHE A 619 -15.56 9.26 10.72
N ILE A 620 -15.25 8.03 10.34
CA ILE A 620 -14.76 7.65 9.01
C ILE A 620 -15.62 6.51 8.48
N GLY A 621 -16.35 6.76 7.39
CA GLY A 621 -17.04 5.73 6.61
C GLY A 621 -16.25 5.42 5.34
N ALA A 622 -16.08 4.13 5.02
CA ALA A 622 -15.35 3.71 3.83
C ALA A 622 -16.14 2.73 2.93
N GLN A 623 -15.76 2.68 1.66
CA GLN A 623 -16.26 1.73 0.65
C GLN A 623 -17.80 1.68 0.55
N VAL A 624 -18.46 2.85 0.40
CA VAL A 624 -19.89 2.95 0.05
C VAL A 624 -20.16 2.62 -1.43
N HIS A 625 -19.16 2.83 -2.29
CA HIS A 625 -19.06 2.12 -3.55
C HIS A 625 -18.21 0.88 -3.34
N GLY A 626 -18.76 -0.30 -3.66
CA GLY A 626 -18.05 -1.57 -3.46
C GLY A 626 -16.75 -1.69 -4.27
N ASP A 627 -16.68 -0.95 -5.38
CA ASP A 627 -15.54 -0.95 -6.30
C ASP A 627 -14.49 0.15 -6.04
N GLU A 628 -14.53 0.74 -4.84
CA GLU A 628 -13.62 1.78 -4.36
C GLU A 628 -12.95 1.33 -3.02
N PRO A 629 -12.17 0.23 -3.03
CA PRO A 629 -11.67 -0.42 -1.81
C PRO A 629 -10.58 0.35 -1.03
N ALA A 630 -9.83 1.28 -1.63
CA ALA A 630 -8.63 1.83 -0.97
C ALA A 630 -8.93 2.58 0.34
N GLY A 631 -10.11 3.24 0.44
CA GLY A 631 -10.54 3.87 1.69
C GLY A 631 -10.65 2.88 2.85
N LYS A 632 -11.09 1.64 2.59
CA LYS A 632 -11.16 0.56 3.58
C LYS A 632 -9.77 0.03 3.94
N GLU A 633 -8.89 -0.20 2.95
CA GLU A 633 -7.53 -0.68 3.23
C GLU A 633 -6.69 0.36 4.00
N GLY A 634 -6.86 1.65 3.70
CA GLY A 634 -6.25 2.75 4.47
C GLY A 634 -6.81 2.90 5.88
N LEU A 635 -8.14 2.70 6.04
CA LEU A 635 -8.81 2.70 7.35
C LEU A 635 -8.35 1.54 8.24
N LEU A 636 -8.07 0.36 7.69
CA LEU A 636 -7.51 -0.77 8.44
C LEU A 636 -6.12 -0.46 9.01
N ARG A 637 -5.27 0.22 8.23
CA ARG A 637 -3.96 0.73 8.71
C ARG A 637 -4.15 1.75 9.82
N PHE A 638 -5.03 2.72 9.61
CA PHE A 638 -5.31 3.81 10.56
C PHE A 638 -5.81 3.27 11.89
N ALA A 639 -6.72 2.29 11.86
CA ALA A 639 -7.19 1.58 13.04
C ALA A 639 -6.04 0.87 13.76
N ARG A 640 -5.25 0.04 13.06
CA ARG A 640 -4.11 -0.67 13.65
C ARG A 640 -3.15 0.31 14.34
N ASP A 641 -2.80 1.40 13.67
CA ASP A 641 -1.85 2.38 14.18
C ASP A 641 -2.39 3.19 15.37
N LEU A 642 -3.72 3.32 15.50
CA LEU A 642 -4.40 3.86 16.68
C LEU A 642 -4.48 2.87 17.85
N VAL A 643 -4.64 1.56 17.61
CA VAL A 643 -4.80 0.59 18.71
C VAL A 643 -3.45 0.18 19.28
N GLU A 644 -2.47 -0.06 18.41
CA GLU A 644 -1.22 -0.76 18.72
C GLU A 644 0.00 -0.12 18.04
N GLY A 645 -0.09 1.12 17.55
CA GLY A 645 0.99 1.76 16.76
C GLY A 645 1.25 3.23 17.11
N PRO A 646 1.91 3.99 16.20
CA PRO A 646 2.42 5.33 16.51
C PRO A 646 1.34 6.42 16.65
N LEU A 647 0.06 6.07 16.48
CA LEU A 647 -1.08 6.95 16.68
C LEU A 647 -1.85 6.65 17.98
N GLU A 648 -1.43 5.64 18.75
CA GLU A 648 -2.05 5.23 20.01
C GLU A 648 -2.27 6.37 21.03
N PRO A 649 -1.36 7.36 21.20
CA PRO A 649 -1.62 8.54 22.03
C PRO A 649 -2.81 9.40 21.57
N LEU A 650 -3.23 9.34 20.29
CA LEU A 650 -4.41 10.06 19.81
C LEU A 650 -5.71 9.49 20.39
N LEU A 651 -5.72 8.26 20.92
CA LEU A 651 -6.88 7.70 21.61
C LEU A 651 -7.15 8.37 22.97
N ASP A 652 -6.14 9.00 23.58
CA ASP A 652 -6.36 9.81 24.79
C ASP A 652 -7.12 11.10 24.42
N GLU A 653 -6.78 11.73 23.30
CA GLU A 653 -7.34 13.01 22.85
C GLU A 653 -8.64 12.89 22.02
N LEU A 654 -8.92 11.75 21.38
CA LEU A 654 -10.02 11.56 20.44
C LEU A 654 -10.95 10.39 20.79
N VAL A 655 -12.18 10.46 20.29
CA VAL A 655 -13.05 9.30 20.09
C VAL A 655 -13.17 9.04 18.58
N VAL A 656 -12.70 7.89 18.12
CA VAL A 656 -12.70 7.53 16.70
C VAL A 656 -13.79 6.50 16.42
N LEU A 657 -14.60 6.73 15.39
CA LEU A 657 -15.73 5.92 14.97
C LEU A 657 -15.48 5.47 13.52
N LEU A 658 -15.45 4.16 13.27
CA LEU A 658 -15.17 3.61 11.95
C LEU A 658 -16.33 2.75 11.46
N VAL A 659 -16.76 2.95 10.21
CA VAL A 659 -17.56 1.96 9.45
C VAL A 659 -16.71 1.52 8.26
N PRO A 660 -15.96 0.40 8.38
CA PRO A 660 -14.96 -0.01 7.40
C PRO A 660 -15.51 -0.31 6.01
N GLN A 661 -16.76 -0.80 5.94
CA GLN A 661 -17.44 -1.11 4.69
C GLN A 661 -18.91 -0.73 4.80
N MET A 662 -19.28 0.36 4.13
CA MET A 662 -20.68 0.80 4.02
C MET A 662 -21.45 -0.02 2.96
N ASN A 663 -20.77 -0.68 2.02
CA ASN A 663 -21.38 -1.51 0.98
C ASN A 663 -20.70 -2.90 0.86
N PRO A 664 -20.83 -3.79 1.87
CA PRO A 664 -20.21 -5.11 1.83
C PRO A 664 -20.72 -5.96 0.65
N ASP A 665 -21.98 -5.80 0.26
CA ASP A 665 -22.58 -6.53 -0.87
C ASP A 665 -21.99 -6.14 -2.23
N GLY A 666 -21.72 -4.85 -2.43
CA GLY A 666 -21.00 -4.35 -3.59
C GLY A 666 -19.51 -4.68 -3.54
N ALA A 667 -18.90 -4.72 -2.35
CA ALA A 667 -17.48 -5.08 -2.20
C ALA A 667 -17.22 -6.52 -2.63
N GLU A 668 -18.10 -7.45 -2.25
CA GLU A 668 -18.04 -8.88 -2.63
C GLU A 668 -18.55 -9.14 -4.08
N ALA A 669 -18.75 -8.11 -4.89
CA ALA A 669 -19.30 -8.23 -6.24
C ALA A 669 -18.24 -8.47 -7.33
N GLY A 670 -17.52 -9.59 -7.20
CA GLY A 670 -16.42 -9.96 -8.10
C GLY A 670 -15.09 -9.32 -7.68
N ARG A 671 -14.01 -9.57 -8.45
CA ARG A 671 -12.62 -9.26 -8.02
C ARG A 671 -12.38 -7.80 -7.59
N TRP A 672 -13.11 -6.85 -8.18
CA TRP A 672 -12.99 -5.43 -7.88
C TRP A 672 -14.29 -4.82 -7.37
N GLY A 673 -15.25 -5.63 -6.91
CA GLY A 673 -16.57 -5.17 -6.49
C GLY A 673 -17.40 -4.49 -7.58
N THR A 674 -18.50 -3.85 -7.16
CA THR A 674 -19.35 -2.98 -7.99
C THR A 674 -19.70 -1.68 -7.27
N ARG A 675 -19.84 -0.58 -8.02
CA ARG A 675 -20.24 0.74 -7.50
C ARG A 675 -21.55 0.70 -6.73
N SER A 676 -22.54 0.01 -7.28
CA SER A 676 -23.85 -0.17 -6.68
C SER A 676 -23.85 -1.34 -5.69
N ASN A 677 -24.84 -1.36 -4.77
CA ASN A 677 -25.16 -2.60 -4.04
C ASN A 677 -25.79 -3.66 -4.98
N ARG A 678 -26.08 -4.85 -4.45
CA ARG A 678 -26.63 -5.98 -5.21
C ARG A 678 -28.02 -5.76 -5.83
N ALA A 679 -28.77 -4.77 -5.34
CA ALA A 679 -30.03 -4.33 -5.93
C ALA A 679 -29.83 -3.21 -6.99
N ASN A 680 -28.58 -2.93 -7.37
CA ASN A 680 -28.15 -1.89 -8.30
C ASN A 680 -28.47 -0.45 -7.87
N PHE A 681 -28.58 -0.19 -6.56
CA PHE A 681 -28.68 1.18 -6.01
C PHE A 681 -27.29 1.75 -5.74
N ASN A 682 -27.09 3.03 -6.05
CA ASN A 682 -25.93 3.77 -5.56
C ASN A 682 -26.21 4.26 -4.13
N LEU A 683 -25.56 3.66 -3.14
CA LEU A 683 -25.77 4.02 -1.73
C LEU A 683 -25.35 5.46 -1.41
N ASN A 684 -24.37 6.03 -2.12
CA ASN A 684 -24.03 7.46 -2.01
C ASN A 684 -25.04 8.40 -2.70
N ARG A 685 -26.24 7.91 -3.04
CA ARG A 685 -27.43 8.71 -3.42
C ARG A 685 -28.63 8.46 -2.51
N ASP A 686 -28.46 7.62 -1.49
CA ASP A 686 -29.54 7.12 -0.64
C ASP A 686 -29.63 7.84 0.72
N TYR A 687 -28.65 8.63 1.14
CA TYR A 687 -28.61 9.24 2.48
C TYR A 687 -29.78 10.19 2.81
N LEU A 688 -30.46 10.73 1.79
CA LEU A 688 -31.70 11.50 1.93
C LEU A 688 -32.98 10.69 1.79
N LYS A 689 -32.94 9.53 1.12
CA LYS A 689 -34.12 8.69 0.89
C LYS A 689 -34.27 7.63 1.97
N LEU A 690 -33.12 7.17 2.48
CA LEU A 690 -32.94 6.05 3.39
C LEU A 690 -33.77 4.85 2.96
N ASP A 691 -33.60 4.38 1.72
CA ASP A 691 -34.34 3.22 1.17
C ASP A 691 -33.56 1.91 1.37
N ASN A 692 -32.24 2.01 1.51
CA ASN A 692 -31.34 0.88 1.66
C ASN A 692 -30.98 0.66 3.14
N PRO A 693 -30.98 -0.59 3.64
CA PRO A 693 -30.69 -0.87 5.05
C PRO A 693 -29.26 -0.47 5.46
N GLU A 694 -28.32 -0.46 4.51
CA GLU A 694 -26.95 -0.01 4.70
C GLU A 694 -26.89 1.47 5.10
N SER A 695 -27.52 2.36 4.33
CA SER A 695 -27.56 3.80 4.61
C SER A 695 -28.33 4.12 5.89
N ARG A 696 -29.46 3.43 6.12
CA ARG A 696 -30.22 3.50 7.39
C ARG A 696 -29.36 3.14 8.60
N ALA A 697 -28.50 2.13 8.48
CA ALA A 697 -27.60 1.75 9.58
C ALA A 697 -26.60 2.88 9.89
N VAL A 698 -25.91 3.40 8.88
CA VAL A 698 -24.93 4.50 9.06
C VAL A 698 -25.60 5.74 9.68
N VAL A 699 -26.75 6.17 9.17
CA VAL A 699 -27.45 7.35 9.69
C VAL A 699 -28.01 7.11 11.09
N ASN A 700 -28.81 6.06 11.29
CA ASN A 700 -29.62 5.89 12.51
C ASN A 700 -28.83 5.25 13.67
N GLN A 701 -27.65 4.67 13.42
CA GLN A 701 -26.81 4.04 14.44
C GLN A 701 -25.47 4.73 14.68
N VAL A 702 -25.00 5.56 13.74
CA VAL A 702 -23.72 6.26 13.83
C VAL A 702 -23.93 7.78 13.83
N LEU A 703 -24.32 8.38 12.70
CA LEU A 703 -24.36 9.86 12.57
C LEU A 703 -25.31 10.54 13.55
N LEU A 704 -26.56 10.06 13.65
CA LEU A 704 -27.58 10.70 14.49
C LEU A 704 -27.36 10.46 15.99
N PRO A 705 -26.98 9.24 16.46
CA PRO A 705 -26.70 9.03 17.88
C PRO A 705 -25.39 9.67 18.33
N TRP A 706 -24.29 9.47 17.60
CA TRP A 706 -22.94 9.88 18.04
C TRP A 706 -22.57 11.31 17.65
N ARG A 707 -23.25 11.91 16.67
CA ARG A 707 -23.04 13.28 16.18
C ARG A 707 -21.55 13.67 16.12
N PRO A 708 -20.75 12.95 15.30
CA PRO A 708 -19.32 13.16 15.22
C PRO A 708 -19.01 14.62 14.84
N HIS A 709 -18.02 15.20 15.49
CA HIS A 709 -17.59 16.58 15.27
C HIS A 709 -17.01 16.75 13.85
N VAL A 710 -16.31 15.72 13.35
CA VAL A 710 -15.78 15.63 11.99
C VAL A 710 -16.18 14.29 11.36
N THR A 711 -16.62 14.31 10.10
CA THR A 711 -16.97 13.13 9.29
C THR A 711 -16.10 13.04 8.05
N VAL A 712 -15.57 11.86 7.75
CA VAL A 712 -14.87 11.54 6.51
C VAL A 712 -15.70 10.57 5.67
N ASP A 713 -15.88 10.91 4.40
CA ASP A 713 -16.44 10.06 3.35
C ASP A 713 -15.27 9.53 2.49
N ALA A 714 -14.84 8.29 2.72
CA ALA A 714 -13.65 7.72 2.07
C ALA A 714 -14.00 6.96 0.79
N HIS A 715 -13.59 7.54 -0.34
CA HIS A 715 -13.96 7.23 -1.72
C HIS A 715 -12.76 7.01 -2.64
N GLU A 716 -13.00 6.53 -3.86
CA GLU A 716 -11.97 6.48 -4.91
C GLU A 716 -12.43 6.96 -6.28
N LEU A 717 -11.54 7.68 -6.95
CA LEU A 717 -11.91 8.52 -8.07
C LEU A 717 -11.54 7.90 -9.41
N GLY A 718 -12.54 7.33 -10.06
CA GLY A 718 -12.41 6.78 -11.42
C GLY A 718 -12.52 7.82 -12.54
N GLY A 719 -11.92 7.50 -13.68
CA GLY A 719 -12.11 8.19 -14.96
C GLY A 719 -10.89 9.00 -15.42
N PRO A 720 -10.34 8.72 -16.62
CA PRO A 720 -9.23 9.50 -17.15
C PRO A 720 -9.68 10.85 -17.77
N PRO A 721 -8.81 11.87 -17.74
CA PRO A 721 -7.52 11.92 -17.09
C PRO A 721 -7.56 12.78 -15.83
N ARG A 722 -7.11 12.20 -14.74
CA ARG A 722 -6.92 12.88 -13.46
C ARG A 722 -5.43 12.85 -13.16
N VAL A 723 -4.89 14.00 -12.78
CA VAL A 723 -3.43 14.23 -12.74
C VAL A 723 -2.88 14.38 -11.33
N TYR A 724 -3.75 14.66 -10.35
CA TYR A 724 -3.40 14.79 -8.93
C TYR A 724 -3.62 13.46 -8.22
N ASP A 725 -2.75 13.11 -7.28
CA ASP A 725 -2.72 11.83 -6.57
C ASP A 725 -3.90 11.62 -5.60
N PHE A 726 -4.43 12.71 -5.05
CA PHE A 726 -5.51 12.72 -4.08
C PHE A 726 -6.38 13.97 -4.25
N TYR A 727 -7.68 13.82 -3.99
CA TYR A 727 -8.66 14.90 -4.03
C TYR A 727 -9.38 15.01 -2.69
N THR A 728 -9.62 16.24 -2.22
CA THR A 728 -10.49 16.47 -1.05
C THR A 728 -11.62 17.44 -1.35
N TRP A 729 -12.75 17.32 -0.66
CA TRP A 729 -13.78 18.36 -0.69
C TRP A 729 -14.65 18.43 0.56
N PHE A 730 -14.96 19.65 0.97
CA PHE A 730 -15.87 19.98 2.06
C PHE A 730 -17.09 20.72 1.46
N PRO A 731 -18.34 20.39 1.84
CA PRO A 731 -19.52 20.97 1.20
C PRO A 731 -19.69 22.47 1.53
N THR A 732 -19.95 23.27 0.51
CA THR A 732 -20.26 24.71 0.62
C THR A 732 -21.76 24.96 0.77
N ASN A 733 -22.48 24.11 1.51
CA ASN A 733 -23.94 24.19 1.61
C ASN A 733 -24.39 25.52 2.24
N PRO A 734 -25.09 26.41 1.51
CA PRO A 734 -25.50 27.73 2.02
C PRO A 734 -26.55 27.67 3.14
N HIS A 735 -27.14 26.50 3.40
CA HIS A 735 -28.02 26.28 4.54
C HIS A 735 -27.24 25.87 5.80
N GLY A 736 -26.06 25.27 5.66
CA GLY A 736 -25.27 24.76 6.76
C GLY A 736 -24.71 25.86 7.67
N PRO A 737 -24.20 25.48 8.85
CA PRO A 737 -23.49 26.40 9.73
C PRO A 737 -22.14 26.78 9.16
N ARG A 738 -21.78 28.06 9.31
CA ARG A 738 -20.54 28.63 8.80
C ARG A 738 -19.32 28.04 9.51
N ALA A 739 -19.38 27.89 10.84
CA ALA A 739 -18.24 27.50 11.66
C ALA A 739 -17.69 26.10 11.31
N THR A 740 -18.54 25.13 10.96
CA THR A 740 -18.08 23.78 10.58
C THR A 740 -17.53 23.72 9.15
N VAL A 741 -18.04 24.56 8.24
CA VAL A 741 -17.48 24.73 6.89
C VAL A 741 -16.11 25.40 6.95
N GLU A 742 -15.95 26.44 7.78
CA GLU A 742 -14.65 27.10 8.01
C GLU A 742 -13.64 26.17 8.71
N LEU A 743 -14.06 25.36 9.68
CA LEU A 743 -13.22 24.32 10.27
C LEU A 743 -12.69 23.35 9.20
N ALA A 744 -13.59 22.79 8.38
CA ALA A 744 -13.22 21.84 7.34
C ALA A 744 -12.29 22.47 6.30
N GLY A 745 -12.65 23.63 5.75
CA GLY A 745 -11.94 24.27 4.64
C GLY A 745 -10.68 25.03 5.02
N GLU A 746 -10.62 25.67 6.19
CA GLU A 746 -9.51 26.55 6.58
C GLU A 746 -8.55 25.96 7.62
N ARG A 747 -8.84 24.77 8.19
CA ARG A 747 -7.96 24.12 9.18
C ARG A 747 -7.69 22.66 8.84
N LEU A 748 -8.74 21.86 8.62
CA LEU A 748 -8.61 20.42 8.46
C LEU A 748 -8.08 20.02 7.08
N VAL A 749 -8.63 20.58 5.99
CA VAL A 749 -8.13 20.33 4.64
C VAL A 749 -6.67 20.78 4.46
N PRO A 750 -6.25 22.01 4.86
CA PRO A 750 -4.85 22.40 4.79
C PRO A 750 -3.89 21.40 5.45
N ALA A 751 -4.22 20.88 6.64
CA ALA A 751 -3.39 19.88 7.32
C ALA A 751 -3.25 18.56 6.53
N ILE A 752 -4.29 18.17 5.79
CA ILE A 752 -4.25 17.00 4.89
C ILE A 752 -3.39 17.30 3.66
N VAL A 753 -3.48 18.51 3.09
CA VAL A 753 -2.63 18.95 1.97
C VAL A 753 -1.16 18.98 2.38
N ASP A 754 -0.83 19.64 3.49
CA ASP A 754 0.53 19.73 4.02
C ASP A 754 1.16 18.35 4.21
N ALA A 755 0.39 17.38 4.71
CA ALA A 755 0.85 16.00 4.91
C ALA A 755 1.04 15.23 3.59
N LEU A 756 0.11 15.37 2.63
CA LEU A 756 0.24 14.75 1.31
C LEU A 756 1.43 15.33 0.53
N GLU A 757 1.59 16.65 0.51
CA GLU A 757 2.70 17.31 -0.18
C GLU A 757 4.06 16.98 0.46
N ALA A 758 4.12 16.86 1.79
CA ALA A 758 5.32 16.43 2.52
C ALA A 758 5.74 14.98 2.22
N ASP A 759 4.79 14.11 1.83
CA ASP A 759 5.04 12.73 1.36
C ASP A 759 5.20 12.65 -0.17
N GLY A 760 5.26 13.80 -0.85
CA GLY A 760 5.45 13.90 -2.30
C GLY A 760 4.20 13.57 -3.14
N HIS A 761 3.01 13.60 -2.53
CA HIS A 761 1.74 13.35 -3.21
C HIS A 761 1.04 14.64 -3.63
N SER A 762 0.64 14.71 -4.90
CA SER A 762 -0.05 15.86 -5.47
C SER A 762 -1.53 15.93 -5.05
N HIS A 763 -2.01 17.12 -4.69
CA HIS A 763 -3.38 17.34 -4.20
C HIS A 763 -4.15 18.35 -5.06
N ILE A 764 -5.48 18.20 -5.15
CA ILE A 764 -6.37 19.32 -5.50
C ILE A 764 -7.77 19.18 -4.90
N ILE A 765 -8.54 20.27 -4.90
CA ILE A 765 -9.96 20.24 -4.52
C ILE A 765 -10.78 19.44 -5.55
N TYR A 766 -11.64 18.54 -5.05
CA TYR A 766 -12.50 17.67 -5.86
C TYR A 766 -13.46 18.43 -6.77
N HIS A 767 -13.81 17.81 -7.88
CA HIS A 767 -14.77 18.30 -8.85
C HIS A 767 -15.33 17.17 -9.72
N THR A 768 -16.49 17.47 -10.33
CA THR A 768 -17.32 16.50 -11.05
C THR A 768 -16.63 15.96 -12.32
N PRO A 769 -16.43 14.63 -12.46
CA PRO A 769 -15.61 14.05 -13.53
C PRO A 769 -16.04 14.42 -14.97
N GLY A 770 -17.35 14.61 -15.20
CA GLY A 770 -17.90 14.94 -16.53
C GLY A 770 -17.59 16.35 -17.05
N GLY A 771 -16.97 17.22 -16.23
CA GLY A 771 -16.48 18.53 -16.66
C GLY A 771 -15.18 18.44 -17.46
N LEU A 772 -14.23 17.62 -16.98
CA LEU A 772 -12.83 17.61 -17.43
C LEU A 772 -12.62 17.13 -18.87
N VAL A 773 -13.44 16.18 -19.32
CA VAL A 773 -13.27 15.46 -20.61
C VAL A 773 -13.46 16.38 -21.83
N GLY A 774 -13.87 17.64 -21.66
CA GLY A 774 -13.94 18.64 -22.73
C GLY A 774 -13.19 19.94 -22.41
N LEU A 775 -12.39 19.97 -21.34
CA LEU A 775 -11.75 21.19 -20.84
C LEU A 775 -10.65 21.75 -21.77
N PRO A 776 -9.81 20.92 -22.44
CA PRO A 776 -8.87 21.42 -23.44
C PRO A 776 -9.53 22.07 -24.66
N GLU A 777 -10.72 21.60 -25.04
CA GLU A 777 -11.44 22.10 -26.22
C GLU A 777 -12.39 23.27 -25.92
N ASP A 778 -12.92 23.34 -24.69
CA ASP A 778 -13.78 24.42 -24.20
C ASP A 778 -13.42 24.78 -22.74
N PRO A 779 -12.43 25.67 -22.54
CA PRO A 779 -12.02 26.12 -21.21
C PRO A 779 -13.13 26.80 -20.39
N GLU A 780 -14.14 27.38 -21.03
CA GLU A 780 -15.24 28.10 -20.35
C GLU A 780 -16.30 27.16 -19.77
N ARG A 781 -16.28 25.88 -20.15
CA ARG A 781 -17.06 24.81 -19.51
C ARG A 781 -16.79 24.73 -18.00
N GLY A 782 -15.57 25.06 -17.59
CA GLY A 782 -15.15 25.16 -16.20
C GLY A 782 -15.14 23.86 -15.41
N ILE A 783 -14.78 24.02 -14.14
CA ILE A 783 -14.65 22.95 -13.16
C ILE A 783 -15.73 23.15 -12.09
N SER A 784 -16.68 22.21 -12.00
CA SER A 784 -17.78 22.29 -11.04
C SER A 784 -17.54 21.39 -9.84
N VAL A 785 -17.48 22.04 -8.67
CA VAL A 785 -17.56 21.40 -7.37
C VAL A 785 -19.04 21.11 -7.08
N PRO A 786 -19.41 19.93 -6.53
CA PRO A 786 -20.78 19.66 -6.14
C PRO A 786 -21.30 20.66 -5.09
N VAL A 787 -22.57 21.06 -5.20
CA VAL A 787 -23.29 21.88 -4.20
C VAL A 787 -24.61 21.19 -3.80
N TYR A 788 -24.62 19.84 -3.85
CA TYR A 788 -25.80 18.98 -4.06
C TYR A 788 -26.06 18.05 -2.88
N GLY A 789 -27.14 18.29 -2.11
CA GLY A 789 -27.43 17.76 -0.77
C GLY A 789 -27.46 16.24 -0.48
N ARG A 790 -27.05 15.34 -1.37
CA ARG A 790 -27.42 13.90 -1.35
C ARG A 790 -26.31 12.87 -1.15
N THR A 791 -25.04 13.28 -1.05
CA THR A 791 -23.95 12.37 -0.66
C THR A 791 -23.86 12.22 0.86
N LEU A 792 -23.07 11.28 1.38
CA LEU A 792 -22.74 11.24 2.82
C LEU A 792 -22.16 12.58 3.28
N ASN A 793 -21.21 13.11 2.50
CA ASN A 793 -20.52 14.37 2.79
C ASN A 793 -21.50 15.54 2.94
N ASP A 794 -22.44 15.70 1.99
CA ASP A 794 -23.46 16.76 2.02
C ASP A 794 -24.52 16.53 3.09
N TYR A 795 -24.97 15.29 3.27
CA TYR A 795 -25.97 14.92 4.26
C TYR A 795 -25.47 15.26 5.66
N ALA A 796 -24.26 14.85 6.00
CA ALA A 796 -23.64 15.15 7.28
C ALA A 796 -23.39 16.67 7.46
N ALA A 797 -23.02 17.41 6.41
CA ALA A 797 -22.92 18.88 6.47
C ALA A 797 -24.30 19.54 6.72
N SER A 798 -25.38 19.00 6.14
CA SER A 798 -26.76 19.47 6.38
C SER A 798 -27.30 19.15 7.80
N GLN A 799 -26.61 18.27 8.53
CA GLN A 799 -26.83 18.02 9.97
C GLN A 799 -25.96 18.92 10.86
N GLY A 800 -25.18 19.83 10.27
CA GLY A 800 -24.28 20.74 10.99
C GLY A 800 -23.01 20.08 11.51
N LEU A 801 -22.52 19.03 10.82
CA LEU A 801 -21.23 18.41 11.10
C LEU A 801 -20.14 19.05 10.20
N ALA A 802 -18.86 18.99 10.59
CA ALA A 802 -17.77 19.27 9.66
C ALA A 802 -17.48 18.02 8.83
N THR A 803 -17.35 18.14 7.51
CA THR A 803 -17.28 16.97 6.62
C THR A 803 -16.24 17.12 5.52
N ILE A 804 -15.54 16.02 5.21
CA ILE A 804 -14.50 15.97 4.19
C ILE A 804 -14.62 14.67 3.37
N LEU A 805 -14.78 14.80 2.06
CA LEU A 805 -14.63 13.74 1.07
C LEU A 805 -13.13 13.48 0.83
N PHE A 806 -12.72 12.22 0.88
CA PHE A 806 -11.37 11.74 0.53
C PHE A 806 -11.43 10.89 -0.74
N GLU A 807 -10.66 11.22 -1.77
CA GLU A 807 -10.78 10.62 -3.10
C GLU A 807 -9.39 10.28 -3.69
N SER A 808 -8.95 9.03 -3.53
CA SER A 808 -7.70 8.51 -4.14
C SER A 808 -7.93 8.05 -5.60
N LEU A 809 -6.98 8.26 -6.51
CA LEU A 809 -7.11 7.87 -7.93
C LEU A 809 -7.37 6.37 -8.14
N ARG A 810 -8.47 5.99 -8.78
CA ARG A 810 -8.85 4.57 -8.97
C ARG A 810 -8.27 3.92 -10.24
N ALA A 811 -8.10 2.59 -10.19
CA ALA A 811 -7.70 1.71 -11.29
C ALA A 811 -8.41 2.00 -12.64
N GLY A 812 -7.61 2.42 -13.61
CA GLY A 812 -7.99 2.98 -14.91
C GLY A 812 -6.86 3.87 -15.45
N ASP A 813 -6.04 4.36 -14.53
CA ASP A 813 -4.71 4.92 -14.72
C ASP A 813 -3.63 3.81 -14.56
N ALA A 814 -2.60 3.80 -15.40
CA ALA A 814 -1.52 2.81 -15.37
C ALA A 814 -0.44 3.09 -14.30
N ARG A 815 -0.62 4.13 -13.48
CA ARG A 815 0.41 4.69 -12.58
C ARG A 815 0.29 4.32 -11.10
N VAL A 816 -0.82 3.75 -10.62
CA VAL A 816 -1.11 3.65 -9.17
C VAL A 816 -1.73 2.30 -8.76
N GLY A 817 -1.14 1.62 -7.77
CA GLY A 817 -1.58 0.32 -7.23
C GLY A 817 -2.71 0.41 -6.17
N ILE A 818 -3.16 -0.71 -5.58
CA ILE A 818 -4.07 -0.65 -4.42
C ILE A 818 -3.36 -0.10 -3.18
N GLU A 819 -2.13 -0.53 -2.96
CA GLU A 819 -1.31 -0.11 -1.82
C GLU A 819 -1.08 1.40 -1.79
N ASP A 820 -0.63 2.00 -2.89
CA ASP A 820 -0.42 3.46 -2.98
C ASP A 820 -1.69 4.27 -2.65
N ARG A 821 -2.85 3.80 -3.14
CA ARG A 821 -4.16 4.42 -2.86
C ARG A 821 -4.51 4.30 -1.38
N ALA A 822 -4.27 3.14 -0.78
CA ALA A 822 -4.50 2.89 0.64
C ALA A 822 -3.56 3.70 1.55
N VAL A 823 -2.29 3.89 1.15
CA VAL A 823 -1.32 4.74 1.85
C VAL A 823 -1.76 6.20 1.85
N ARG A 824 -2.20 6.75 0.70
CA ARG A 824 -2.71 8.13 0.62
C ARG A 824 -3.94 8.35 1.51
N GLN A 825 -4.86 7.39 1.53
CA GLN A 825 -6.02 7.39 2.43
C GLN A 825 -5.57 7.36 3.90
N HIS A 826 -4.64 6.47 4.26
CA HIS A 826 -4.08 6.37 5.61
C HIS A 826 -3.41 7.68 6.08
N LEU A 827 -2.60 8.29 5.21
CA LEU A 827 -1.90 9.55 5.47
C LEU A 827 -2.89 10.70 5.71
N ALA A 828 -3.91 10.83 4.87
CA ALA A 828 -4.97 11.82 5.04
C ALA A 828 -5.77 11.63 6.33
N MET A 829 -6.10 10.38 6.71
CA MET A 829 -6.78 10.07 7.99
C MET A 829 -5.89 10.42 9.20
N THR A 830 -4.59 10.13 9.10
CA THR A 830 -3.59 10.43 10.12
C THR A 830 -3.41 11.93 10.34
N ALA A 831 -3.25 12.69 9.25
CA ALA A 831 -3.09 14.14 9.29
C ALA A 831 -4.31 14.84 9.89
N LEU A 832 -5.51 14.40 9.49
CA LEU A 832 -6.78 14.87 10.02
C LEU A 832 -6.89 14.63 11.53
N ALA A 833 -6.62 13.40 11.98
CA ALA A 833 -6.70 13.03 13.39
C ALA A 833 -5.69 13.82 14.25
N ARG A 834 -4.45 13.97 13.79
CA ARG A 834 -3.43 14.80 14.45
C ARG A 834 -3.90 16.25 14.59
N ARG A 835 -4.37 16.88 13.51
CA ARG A 835 -4.89 18.26 13.54
C ARG A 835 -6.08 18.40 14.51
N MET A 836 -6.97 17.42 14.59
CA MET A 836 -8.08 17.42 15.55
C MET A 836 -7.62 17.31 17.01
N ALA A 837 -6.57 16.54 17.28
CA ALA A 837 -5.98 16.38 18.62
C ALA A 837 -5.08 17.54 19.03
N GLU A 838 -4.47 18.24 18.06
CA GLU A 838 -3.71 19.49 18.28
C GLU A 838 -4.64 20.69 18.57
N GLU A 839 -5.85 20.71 17.99
CA GLU A 839 -6.79 21.83 18.05
C GLU A 839 -8.19 21.45 18.62
N PRO A 840 -8.29 20.70 19.73
CA PRO A 840 -9.56 20.10 20.17
C PRO A 840 -10.61 21.15 20.52
N GLU A 841 -10.22 22.25 21.19
CA GLU A 841 -11.16 23.34 21.51
C GLU A 841 -11.67 24.08 20.27
N ILE A 842 -10.91 24.14 19.18
CA ILE A 842 -11.38 24.75 17.92
C ILE A 842 -12.44 23.84 17.28
N VAL A 843 -12.18 22.53 17.23
CA VAL A 843 -13.14 21.53 16.72
C VAL A 843 -14.44 21.53 17.53
N LEU A 844 -14.33 21.49 18.86
CA LEU A 844 -15.48 21.48 19.77
C LEU A 844 -16.26 22.80 19.73
N THR A 845 -15.57 23.94 19.61
CA THR A 845 -16.20 25.26 19.50
C THR A 845 -16.95 25.40 18.19
N ALA A 846 -16.35 25.06 17.05
CA ALA A 846 -17.01 25.15 15.74
C ALA A 846 -18.30 24.33 15.69
N PHE A 847 -18.33 23.16 16.32
CA PHE A 847 -19.54 22.34 16.44
C PHE A 847 -20.60 22.94 17.37
N ARG A 848 -20.21 23.49 18.53
CA ARG A 848 -21.12 24.20 19.44
C ARG A 848 -21.75 25.41 18.73
N GLU A 849 -20.91 26.28 18.17
CA GLU A 849 -21.31 27.49 17.45
C GLU A 849 -22.18 27.16 16.25
N GLY A 850 -21.83 26.16 15.43
CA GLY A 850 -22.64 25.76 14.29
C GLY A 850 -24.04 25.28 14.67
N ARG A 851 -24.17 24.52 15.76
CA ARG A 851 -25.49 24.08 16.28
C ARG A 851 -26.29 25.25 16.84
N GLU A 852 -25.65 26.16 17.56
CA GLU A 852 -26.29 27.38 18.05
C GLU A 852 -26.73 28.28 16.89
N GLU A 853 -25.92 28.42 15.84
CA GLU A 853 -26.24 29.16 14.62
C GLU A 853 -27.51 28.62 13.95
N MET A 854 -27.64 27.30 13.78
CA MET A 854 -28.85 26.67 13.21
C MET A 854 -30.09 26.92 14.06
N ILE A 855 -29.98 26.77 15.38
CA ILE A 855 -31.10 27.03 16.31
C ILE A 855 -31.49 28.51 16.31
N GLN A 856 -30.52 29.43 16.28
CA GLN A 856 -30.75 30.87 16.26
C GLN A 856 -31.37 31.33 14.94
N ARG A 857 -30.79 30.95 13.79
CA ARG A 857 -31.35 31.24 12.45
C ARG A 857 -32.78 30.71 12.34
N GLY A 858 -33.03 29.48 12.77
CA GLY A 858 -34.37 28.89 12.81
C GLY A 858 -35.37 29.53 13.79
N SER A 859 -34.91 30.36 14.74
CA SER A 859 -35.75 31.05 15.74
C SER A 859 -36.11 32.49 15.37
N ILE A 860 -35.45 33.06 14.36
CA ILE A 860 -35.57 34.46 13.96
C ILE A 860 -36.30 34.53 12.62
N LEU A 861 -37.51 35.09 12.62
CA LEU A 861 -38.11 35.56 11.37
C LEU A 861 -37.43 36.87 10.98
N SER A 862 -36.81 36.90 9.81
CA SER A 862 -36.18 38.09 9.24
C SER A 862 -36.36 38.08 7.73
N ASP A 863 -36.90 39.16 7.16
CA ASP A 863 -37.03 39.32 5.70
C ASP A 863 -35.66 39.33 4.99
N ALA A 864 -34.57 39.52 5.75
CA ALA A 864 -33.19 39.45 5.26
C ALA A 864 -32.57 38.04 5.36
N ASP A 865 -33.20 37.08 6.04
CA ASP A 865 -32.72 35.69 6.13
C ASP A 865 -33.54 34.78 5.20
N SER A 866 -33.02 34.59 3.99
CA SER A 866 -33.64 33.80 2.92
C SER A 866 -32.94 32.45 2.79
N ILE A 867 -33.72 31.38 2.67
CA ILE A 867 -33.25 30.07 2.22
C ILE A 867 -33.22 30.04 0.69
N ALA A 868 -32.07 29.67 0.13
CA ALA A 868 -31.85 29.42 -1.29
C ALA A 868 -32.36 28.02 -1.72
N VAL A 869 -33.62 27.95 -2.17
CA VAL A 869 -34.32 26.72 -2.58
C VAL A 869 -33.83 26.20 -3.93
N LEU A 870 -33.83 27.06 -4.95
CA LEU A 870 -33.18 26.77 -6.22
C LEU A 870 -31.93 27.62 -6.35
N ARG A 871 -30.89 27.01 -6.91
CA ARG A 871 -29.54 27.53 -6.98
C ARG A 871 -28.98 27.21 -8.36
N GLU A 872 -28.08 28.05 -8.84
CA GLU A 872 -27.28 27.75 -10.03
C GLU A 872 -25.80 27.98 -9.69
N PRO A 873 -24.89 27.06 -10.06
CA PRO A 873 -23.46 27.25 -9.85
C PRO A 873 -22.97 28.52 -10.55
N VAL A 874 -22.09 29.27 -9.88
CA VAL A 874 -21.42 30.45 -10.43
C VAL A 874 -19.93 30.35 -10.19
N ALA A 875 -19.15 30.82 -11.17
CA ALA A 875 -17.71 30.86 -11.05
C ALA A 875 -17.30 31.90 -9.99
N SER A 876 -16.59 31.49 -8.94
CA SER A 876 -16.06 32.43 -7.94
C SER A 876 -14.69 33.00 -8.35
N ARG A 877 -13.93 32.20 -9.11
CA ARG A 877 -12.53 32.43 -9.49
C ARG A 877 -12.21 31.69 -10.79
N ARG A 878 -11.05 31.99 -11.37
CA ARG A 878 -10.40 31.17 -12.39
C ARG A 878 -9.13 30.56 -11.80
N VAL A 879 -8.73 29.40 -12.30
CA VAL A 879 -7.49 28.72 -11.92
C VAL A 879 -6.80 28.20 -13.17
N GLU A 880 -5.47 28.14 -13.11
CA GLU A 880 -4.72 27.24 -13.97
C GLU A 880 -4.95 25.81 -13.49
N TYR A 881 -5.37 24.91 -14.38
CA TYR A 881 -5.69 23.54 -14.05
C TYR A 881 -5.06 22.59 -15.05
N GLU A 882 -4.36 21.57 -14.57
CA GLU A 882 -3.70 20.56 -15.40
C GLU A 882 -4.67 19.44 -15.80
N VAL A 883 -4.80 19.17 -17.10
CA VAL A 883 -5.60 18.08 -17.68
C VAL A 883 -4.77 17.30 -18.67
N ALA A 884 -4.92 15.96 -18.73
CA ALA A 884 -4.29 15.21 -19.82
C ALA A 884 -5.01 15.40 -21.15
N THR A 885 -4.25 15.30 -22.25
CA THR A 885 -4.72 15.50 -23.61
C THR A 885 -5.17 14.20 -24.26
N ARG A 886 -6.00 14.32 -25.28
CA ARG A 886 -6.53 13.19 -26.07
C ARG A 886 -6.44 13.47 -27.55
N GLU A 887 -6.34 12.41 -28.33
CA GLU A 887 -6.42 12.45 -29.78
C GLU A 887 -7.63 11.69 -30.32
N ARG A 888 -8.07 12.09 -31.51
CA ARG A 888 -9.22 11.51 -32.21
C ARG A 888 -8.74 10.41 -33.14
N VAL A 889 -8.94 9.15 -32.74
CA VAL A 889 -8.56 7.97 -33.50
C VAL A 889 -9.77 7.47 -34.31
N GLU A 890 -9.61 7.35 -35.62
CA GLU A 890 -10.63 6.71 -36.48
C GLU A 890 -10.38 5.20 -36.54
N THR A 891 -11.33 4.42 -36.03
CA THR A 891 -11.32 2.95 -36.06
C THR A 891 -12.42 2.43 -37.00
N PRO A 892 -12.36 1.15 -37.43
CA PRO A 892 -13.42 0.55 -38.25
C PRO A 892 -14.82 0.60 -37.62
N ASP A 893 -14.90 0.64 -36.29
CA ASP A 893 -16.14 0.69 -35.51
C ASP A 893 -16.63 2.12 -35.22
N GLY A 894 -15.85 3.15 -35.60
CA GLY A 894 -16.22 4.55 -35.48
C GLY A 894 -15.09 5.45 -34.96
N VAL A 895 -15.47 6.63 -34.45
CA VAL A 895 -14.52 7.57 -33.85
C VAL A 895 -14.32 7.21 -32.38
N ARG A 896 -13.07 6.96 -31.98
CA ARG A 896 -12.67 6.81 -30.58
C ARG A 896 -11.79 7.99 -30.17
N TRP A 897 -11.86 8.36 -28.89
CA TRP A 897 -10.88 9.24 -28.28
C TRP A 897 -9.91 8.40 -27.45
N GLU A 898 -8.61 8.59 -27.66
CA GLU A 898 -7.55 7.90 -26.91
C GLU A 898 -6.69 8.95 -26.19
N TRP A 899 -6.32 8.68 -24.94
CA TRP A 899 -5.53 9.62 -24.12
C TRP A 899 -4.06 9.48 -24.50
N THR A 900 -3.38 10.61 -24.73
CA THR A 900 -1.98 10.65 -25.21
C THR A 900 -0.97 10.29 -24.13
N GLY A 901 -1.34 10.46 -22.86
CA GLY A 901 -0.44 10.44 -21.71
C GLY A 901 0.27 11.77 -21.43
N GLU A 902 0.11 12.78 -22.29
CA GLU A 902 0.63 14.14 -22.09
C GLU A 902 -0.38 15.01 -21.33
N THR A 903 0.10 16.02 -20.61
CA THR A 903 -0.73 17.02 -19.93
C THR A 903 -0.63 18.41 -20.55
N THR A 904 -1.66 19.21 -20.35
CA THR A 904 -1.70 20.63 -20.68
C THR A 904 -2.38 21.40 -19.57
N THR A 905 -1.94 22.63 -19.36
CA THR A 905 -2.56 23.56 -18.40
C THR A 905 -3.60 24.40 -19.10
N VAL A 906 -4.80 24.48 -18.53
CA VAL A 906 -5.93 25.27 -19.03
C VAL A 906 -6.35 26.27 -17.96
N GLU A 907 -6.42 27.56 -18.30
CA GLU A 907 -7.00 28.57 -17.41
C GLU A 907 -8.54 28.52 -17.51
N THR A 908 -9.21 28.16 -16.41
CA THR A 908 -10.63 27.75 -16.43
C THR A 908 -11.40 28.29 -15.22
N PRO A 909 -12.71 28.60 -15.33
CA PRO A 909 -13.51 29.05 -14.19
C PRO A 909 -13.85 27.89 -13.23
N VAL A 910 -13.81 28.17 -11.93
CA VAL A 910 -14.21 27.22 -10.88
C VAL A 910 -15.59 27.58 -10.34
N PHE A 911 -16.55 26.71 -10.59
CA PHE A 911 -17.91 26.78 -10.07
C PHE A 911 -17.98 26.07 -8.70
N ASP A 912 -17.45 26.73 -7.67
CA ASP A 912 -17.48 26.34 -6.25
C ASP A 912 -18.41 27.23 -5.38
N SER A 913 -19.10 28.18 -6.02
CA SER A 913 -20.13 29.03 -5.43
C SER A 913 -21.46 28.87 -6.18
N ALA A 914 -22.56 29.35 -5.61
CA ALA A 914 -23.88 29.32 -6.24
C ALA A 914 -24.65 30.63 -6.01
N ARG A 915 -25.34 31.12 -7.05
CA ARG A 915 -26.33 32.20 -6.90
C ARG A 915 -27.72 31.62 -6.68
N THR A 916 -28.53 32.32 -5.88
CA THR A 916 -29.91 31.91 -5.60
C THR A 916 -30.80 32.22 -6.80
N VAL A 917 -31.45 31.20 -7.36
CA VAL A 917 -32.46 31.30 -8.42
C VAL A 917 -33.84 31.51 -7.81
N LEU A 918 -34.16 30.75 -6.75
CA LEU A 918 -35.38 30.87 -5.96
C LEU A 918 -34.99 30.99 -4.49
N GLY A 919 -35.22 32.17 -3.92
CA GLY A 919 -35.08 32.41 -2.48
C GLY A 919 -36.46 32.51 -1.82
N ARG A 920 -36.58 32.01 -0.60
CA ARG A 920 -37.77 32.15 0.25
C ARG A 920 -37.36 32.59 1.65
N VAL A 921 -38.13 33.48 2.29
CA VAL A 921 -37.90 33.84 3.70
C VAL A 921 -37.92 32.57 4.56
N ARG A 922 -36.95 32.42 5.45
CA ARG A 922 -36.85 31.24 6.33
C ARG A 922 -38.13 31.09 7.16
N PRO A 923 -38.86 29.97 7.08
CA PRO A 923 -40.01 29.74 7.94
C PRO A 923 -39.56 29.46 9.38
N THR A 924 -40.47 29.65 10.35
CA THR A 924 -40.26 29.24 11.75
C THR A 924 -40.47 27.72 11.93
N GLY A 925 -41.10 27.08 10.96
CA GLY A 925 -41.24 25.63 10.82
C GLY A 925 -42.20 25.24 9.71
N TYR A 926 -42.43 23.94 9.56
CA TYR A 926 -43.38 23.36 8.60
C TYR A 926 -44.52 22.66 9.32
N LEU A 927 -45.75 22.91 8.88
CA LEU A 927 -46.93 22.17 9.30
C LEU A 927 -47.16 21.01 8.32
N ILE A 928 -47.40 19.81 8.85
CA ILE A 928 -47.66 18.60 8.10
C ILE A 928 -49.03 18.05 8.55
N GLU A 929 -49.86 17.65 7.59
CA GLU A 929 -51.20 17.15 7.88
C GLU A 929 -51.19 15.86 8.74
N PRO A 930 -52.17 15.64 9.63
CA PRO A 930 -52.17 14.49 10.56
C PRO A 930 -52.05 13.12 9.88
N HIS A 931 -52.56 13.01 8.64
CA HIS A 931 -52.58 11.76 7.88
C HIS A 931 -51.21 11.38 7.30
N ARG A 932 -50.27 12.33 7.20
CA ARG A 932 -48.91 12.15 6.65
C ARG A 932 -47.91 11.63 7.68
N GLY A 933 -48.30 10.58 8.40
CA GLY A 933 -47.43 9.89 9.36
C GLY A 933 -46.20 9.22 8.72
N ASP A 934 -46.27 8.95 7.42
CA ASP A 934 -45.15 8.51 6.58
C ASP A 934 -44.05 9.59 6.47
N LEU A 935 -44.43 10.85 6.21
CA LEU A 935 -43.51 11.98 6.14
C LEU A 935 -42.94 12.30 7.53
N VAL A 936 -43.75 12.22 8.59
CA VAL A 936 -43.26 12.37 9.96
C VAL A 936 -42.22 11.32 10.31
N ARG A 937 -42.49 10.04 9.99
CA ARG A 937 -41.53 8.95 10.20
C ARG A 937 -40.23 9.18 9.43
N PHE A 938 -40.33 9.56 8.16
CA PHE A 938 -39.18 9.90 7.33
C PHE A 938 -38.31 11.02 7.94
N LEU A 939 -38.92 12.09 8.45
CA LEU A 939 -38.19 13.18 9.13
C LEU A 939 -37.58 12.73 10.47
N LEU A 940 -38.27 11.88 11.24
CA LEU A 940 -37.74 11.28 12.47
C LEU A 940 -36.58 10.31 12.21
N ASP A 941 -36.62 9.55 11.12
CA ASP A 941 -35.51 8.69 10.67
C ASP A 941 -34.26 9.53 10.29
N HIS A 942 -34.42 10.81 9.95
CA HIS A 942 -33.32 11.79 9.82
C HIS A 942 -32.97 12.55 11.11
N GLY A 943 -33.57 12.20 12.25
CA GLY A 943 -33.30 12.83 13.55
C GLY A 943 -33.81 14.27 13.66
N LEU A 944 -34.75 14.68 12.80
CA LEU A 944 -35.41 15.97 12.87
C LEU A 944 -36.48 15.94 13.97
N VAL A 945 -36.51 16.97 14.80
CA VAL A 945 -37.47 17.13 15.88
C VAL A 945 -38.85 17.46 15.30
N VAL A 946 -39.80 16.54 15.48
CA VAL A 946 -41.22 16.73 15.15
C VAL A 946 -42.02 16.88 16.43
N GLU A 947 -42.85 17.91 16.47
CA GLU A 947 -43.72 18.25 17.60
C GLU A 947 -45.18 17.96 17.24
N ARG A 948 -45.96 17.45 18.19
CA ARG A 948 -47.39 17.16 17.99
C ARG A 948 -48.27 18.26 18.58
N VAL A 949 -49.10 18.86 17.73
CA VAL A 949 -50.10 19.88 18.10
C VAL A 949 -51.15 19.25 19.02
N GLN A 950 -51.26 19.73 20.27
CA GLN A 950 -52.20 19.15 21.26
C GLN A 950 -53.60 19.78 21.23
N GLU A 951 -53.69 21.07 20.89
CA GLU A 951 -54.95 21.82 20.84
C GLU A 951 -55.19 22.36 19.43
N PRO A 952 -56.44 22.31 18.90
CA PRO A 952 -56.73 22.82 17.58
C PRO A 952 -56.69 24.35 17.56
N GLY A 953 -56.29 24.94 16.42
CA GLY A 953 -56.21 26.41 16.31
C GLY A 953 -56.12 26.92 14.88
N ALA A 954 -56.46 28.20 14.70
CA ALA A 954 -56.30 28.92 13.43
C ALA A 954 -54.85 29.40 13.29
N TRP A 955 -54.12 28.90 12.28
CA TRP A 955 -52.72 29.24 12.04
C TRP A 955 -52.58 29.90 10.65
N GLU A 956 -51.86 31.02 10.58
CA GLU A 956 -51.46 31.65 9.32
C GLU A 956 -50.25 30.91 8.74
N VAL A 957 -50.40 30.36 7.54
CA VAL A 957 -49.37 29.58 6.85
C VAL A 957 -49.28 29.96 5.38
N GLU A 958 -48.15 29.66 4.74
CA GLU A 958 -48.03 29.65 3.28
C GLU A 958 -48.14 28.21 2.76
N SER A 959 -49.11 27.96 1.89
CA SER A 959 -49.36 26.65 1.29
C SER A 959 -48.81 26.60 -0.14
N PHE A 960 -48.14 25.52 -0.51
CA PHE A 960 -47.58 25.39 -1.86
C PHE A 960 -48.64 24.97 -2.87
N ARG A 961 -49.09 25.92 -3.70
CA ARG A 961 -49.93 25.63 -4.86
C ARG A 961 -49.06 25.19 -6.03
N VAL A 962 -49.36 24.04 -6.62
CA VAL A 962 -48.61 23.48 -7.76
C VAL A 962 -49.04 24.18 -9.05
N ASP A 963 -48.17 25.01 -9.60
CA ASP A 963 -48.40 25.67 -10.89
C ASP A 963 -47.99 24.78 -12.06
N GLU A 964 -46.89 24.03 -11.91
CA GLU A 964 -46.39 23.05 -12.87
C GLU A 964 -45.88 21.82 -12.13
N LEU A 965 -46.13 20.65 -12.72
CA LEU A 965 -45.62 19.35 -12.29
C LEU A 965 -45.13 18.61 -13.54
N ASP A 966 -43.85 18.31 -13.59
CA ASP A 966 -43.22 17.47 -14.61
C ASP A 966 -42.73 16.16 -13.96
N LEU A 967 -42.87 15.04 -14.68
CA LEU A 967 -42.51 13.71 -14.22
C LEU A 967 -41.42 13.15 -15.12
N SER A 968 -40.29 12.75 -14.53
CA SER A 968 -39.18 12.15 -15.27
C SER A 968 -39.65 10.94 -16.09
N SER A 969 -39.24 10.86 -17.35
CA SER A 969 -39.48 9.71 -18.22
C SER A 969 -38.64 8.46 -17.84
N SER A 970 -37.74 8.60 -16.87
CA SER A 970 -36.89 7.54 -16.34
C SER A 970 -36.93 7.51 -14.81
N ALA A 971 -36.88 6.29 -14.26
CA ALA A 971 -36.64 6.09 -12.84
C ALA A 971 -35.18 6.39 -12.49
N TYR A 972 -34.95 6.90 -11.29
CA TYR A 972 -33.64 7.20 -10.70
C TYR A 972 -33.63 6.63 -9.28
N GLU A 973 -32.64 5.81 -8.93
CA GLU A 973 -32.47 5.20 -7.58
C GLU A 973 -33.80 4.71 -6.94
N GLY A 974 -34.59 3.99 -7.72
CA GLY A 974 -35.87 3.40 -7.30
C GLY A 974 -37.04 4.36 -7.08
N TYR A 975 -37.01 5.58 -7.60
CA TYR A 975 -38.19 6.47 -7.67
C TYR A 975 -38.30 7.13 -9.05
N ILE A 976 -39.42 7.81 -9.33
CA ILE A 976 -39.58 8.67 -10.52
C ILE A 976 -39.45 10.11 -10.05
N PRO A 977 -38.36 10.83 -10.39
CA PRO A 977 -38.20 12.23 -10.00
C PRO A 977 -39.35 13.09 -10.50
N GLN A 978 -39.94 13.83 -9.57
CA GLN A 978 -40.93 14.88 -9.88
C GLN A 978 -40.21 16.23 -9.93
N ARG A 979 -40.67 17.18 -10.74
CA ARG A 979 -40.21 18.57 -10.72
C ARG A 979 -41.40 19.49 -10.58
N PHE A 980 -41.32 20.37 -9.58
CA PHE A 980 -42.39 21.31 -9.26
C PHE A 980 -42.02 22.73 -9.65
N ARG A 981 -43.04 23.52 -9.98
CA ARG A 981 -43.04 24.96 -9.75
C ARG A 981 -44.24 25.27 -8.87
N THR A 982 -44.03 25.93 -7.74
CA THR A 982 -45.11 26.27 -6.81
C THR A 982 -45.15 27.76 -6.44
N SER A 983 -46.36 28.26 -6.28
CA SER A 983 -46.64 29.58 -5.72
C SER A 983 -47.07 29.41 -4.27
N PRO A 984 -46.38 30.04 -3.30
CA PRO A 984 -46.86 30.08 -1.91
C PRO A 984 -48.10 30.97 -1.82
N GLU A 985 -49.23 30.40 -1.36
CA GLU A 985 -50.46 31.14 -1.06
C GLU A 985 -50.61 31.28 0.46
N ALA A 986 -50.78 32.50 0.96
CA ALA A 986 -51.06 32.76 2.36
C ALA A 986 -52.51 32.34 2.70
N VAL A 987 -52.66 31.43 3.67
CA VAL A 987 -53.93 30.80 4.05
C VAL A 987 -54.01 30.65 5.57
N THR A 988 -55.15 31.03 6.16
CA THR A 988 -55.51 30.66 7.54
C THR A 988 -56.01 29.21 7.57
N LEU A 989 -55.21 28.26 8.07
CA LEU A 989 -55.64 26.87 8.26
C LEU A 989 -56.23 26.64 9.65
N GLN A 990 -57.27 25.82 9.73
CA GLN A 990 -57.75 25.26 11.00
C GLN A 990 -56.96 23.99 11.30
N VAL A 991 -55.87 24.14 12.04
CA VAL A 991 -54.98 23.04 12.42
C VAL A 991 -55.67 22.18 13.48
N PRO A 992 -55.91 20.88 13.23
CA PRO A 992 -56.53 20.00 14.22
C PRO A 992 -55.51 19.56 15.29
N ALA A 993 -56.02 19.21 16.47
CA ALA A 993 -55.23 18.43 17.43
C ALA A 993 -54.77 17.11 16.80
N GLY A 994 -53.51 16.76 17.00
CA GLY A 994 -52.85 15.61 16.39
C GLY A 994 -52.13 15.90 15.08
N ALA A 995 -52.19 17.13 14.54
CA ALA A 995 -51.31 17.58 13.46
C ALA A 995 -49.84 17.67 13.91
N TRP A 996 -48.94 17.78 12.93
CA TRP A 996 -47.51 17.69 13.13
C TRP A 996 -46.84 19.01 12.75
N PHE A 997 -45.94 19.49 13.60
CA PHE A 997 -45.17 20.71 13.38
C PHE A 997 -43.68 20.42 13.48
N VAL A 998 -42.91 20.86 12.48
CA VAL A 998 -41.46 20.64 12.40
C VAL A 998 -40.78 22.00 12.47
N ARG A 999 -40.36 22.38 13.68
CA ARG A 999 -39.71 23.66 13.95
C ARG A 999 -38.43 23.83 13.14
N SER A 1000 -38.17 25.03 12.64
CA SER A 1000 -36.87 25.36 12.03
C SER A 1000 -35.80 25.63 13.09
N ALA A 1001 -36.18 26.00 14.32
CA ALA A 1001 -35.28 26.23 15.45
C ALA A 1001 -34.72 24.92 16.05
N GLN A 1002 -33.89 24.21 15.28
CA GLN A 1002 -33.23 22.94 15.67
C GLN A 1002 -31.89 22.75 14.94
N PRO A 1003 -30.98 21.87 15.42
CA PRO A 1003 -29.67 21.65 14.78
C PRO A 1003 -29.75 21.19 13.32
N GLY A 1004 -30.67 20.28 12.98
CA GLY A 1004 -30.86 19.76 11.61
C GLY A 1004 -31.63 20.70 10.68
N ALA A 1005 -31.70 22.00 10.98
CA ALA A 1005 -32.48 22.96 10.19
C ALA A 1005 -32.04 22.99 8.71
N ALA A 1006 -30.74 22.88 8.42
CA ALA A 1006 -30.23 22.92 7.06
C ALA A 1006 -30.78 21.78 6.19
N LEU A 1007 -30.87 20.55 6.73
CA LEU A 1007 -31.54 19.42 6.09
C LEU A 1007 -33.05 19.65 5.94
N LEU A 1008 -33.71 20.24 6.94
CA LEU A 1008 -35.16 20.49 6.91
C LEU A 1008 -35.57 21.33 5.69
N PHE A 1009 -34.80 22.36 5.34
CA PHE A 1009 -35.10 23.20 4.16
C PHE A 1009 -34.94 22.42 2.85
N HIS A 1010 -33.93 21.56 2.74
CA HIS A 1010 -33.76 20.67 1.59
C HIS A 1010 -34.93 19.69 1.43
N LEU A 1011 -35.42 19.09 2.53
CA LEU A 1011 -36.47 18.08 2.48
C LEU A 1011 -37.88 18.66 2.23
N MET A 1012 -38.15 19.88 2.72
CA MET A 1012 -39.51 20.42 2.82
C MET A 1012 -39.89 21.49 1.79
N GLU A 1013 -38.93 22.09 1.07
CA GLU A 1013 -39.21 23.03 -0.01
C GLU A 1013 -39.38 22.26 -1.34
N PRO A 1014 -40.55 22.27 -1.99
CA PRO A 1014 -40.88 21.30 -3.05
C PRO A 1014 -40.10 21.47 -4.36
N GLU A 1015 -39.49 22.62 -4.59
CA GLU A 1015 -38.57 22.85 -5.72
C GLU A 1015 -37.12 22.51 -5.41
N ASP A 1016 -36.71 22.28 -4.15
CA ASP A 1016 -35.35 21.81 -3.87
C ASP A 1016 -35.18 20.42 -4.48
N GLU A 1017 -34.09 20.24 -5.22
CA GLU A 1017 -33.70 19.02 -5.94
C GLU A 1017 -33.58 17.77 -5.04
N ASN A 1018 -33.49 17.99 -3.73
CA ASN A 1018 -33.34 16.99 -2.67
C ASN A 1018 -34.62 16.75 -1.86
N SER A 1019 -35.74 17.39 -2.23
CA SER A 1019 -36.96 17.39 -1.42
C SER A 1019 -37.75 16.09 -1.44
N ALA A 1020 -38.53 15.88 -0.37
CA ALA A 1020 -39.51 14.81 -0.27
C ALA A 1020 -40.52 14.82 -1.44
N ALA A 1021 -40.82 16.02 -1.97
CA ALA A 1021 -41.65 16.20 -3.15
C ALA A 1021 -41.01 15.57 -4.39
N ILE A 1022 -39.76 15.93 -4.68
CA ILE A 1022 -39.01 15.43 -5.83
C ILE A 1022 -38.71 13.93 -5.73
N MET A 1023 -38.47 13.42 -4.51
CA MET A 1023 -38.37 11.98 -4.22
C MET A 1023 -39.70 11.21 -4.36
N GLY A 1024 -40.81 11.93 -4.53
CA GLY A 1024 -42.10 11.36 -4.89
C GLY A 1024 -43.04 11.05 -3.71
N MET A 1025 -42.75 11.57 -2.51
CA MET A 1025 -43.60 11.34 -1.34
C MET A 1025 -45.01 11.96 -1.45
N PHE A 1026 -45.24 12.87 -2.41
CA PHE A 1026 -46.55 13.48 -2.66
C PHE A 1026 -47.22 12.94 -3.93
N LEU A 1027 -46.83 11.79 -4.48
CA LEU A 1027 -47.32 11.30 -5.78
C LEU A 1027 -48.84 11.16 -5.88
N ASP A 1028 -49.53 10.79 -4.81
CA ASP A 1028 -51.00 10.61 -4.81
C ASP A 1028 -51.76 11.95 -4.69
N GLU A 1029 -51.14 12.98 -4.10
CA GLU A 1029 -51.74 14.30 -3.91
C GLU A 1029 -51.32 15.32 -4.99
N ALA A 1030 -50.10 15.22 -5.51
CA ALA A 1030 -49.46 16.16 -6.42
C ALA A 1030 -50.18 16.22 -7.77
N ARG A 1031 -50.74 17.40 -8.07
CA ARG A 1031 -51.44 17.68 -9.32
C ARG A 1031 -51.43 19.17 -9.61
N THR A 1032 -51.27 19.54 -10.89
CA THR A 1032 -51.34 20.94 -11.33
C THR A 1032 -52.64 21.61 -10.90
N GLY A 1033 -52.54 22.78 -10.28
CA GLY A 1033 -53.64 23.51 -9.66
C GLY A 1033 -54.08 23.02 -8.28
N GLY A 1034 -53.47 21.94 -7.76
CA GLY A 1034 -53.65 21.46 -6.39
C GLY A 1034 -52.70 22.13 -5.40
N THR A 1035 -52.81 21.74 -4.13
CA THR A 1035 -51.97 22.20 -3.02
C THR A 1035 -51.26 20.98 -2.42
N LEU A 1036 -49.97 21.11 -2.08
CA LEU A 1036 -49.22 20.05 -1.41
C LEU A 1036 -49.59 19.96 0.09
N PRO A 1037 -49.55 18.78 0.74
CA PRO A 1037 -49.97 18.56 2.13
C PRO A 1037 -48.92 19.02 3.17
N VAL A 1038 -48.19 20.11 2.85
CA VAL A 1038 -47.12 20.71 3.63
C VAL A 1038 -47.24 22.23 3.54
N HIS A 1039 -47.11 22.92 4.67
CA HIS A 1039 -47.30 24.37 4.75
C HIS A 1039 -46.16 25.03 5.53
N ARG A 1040 -45.64 26.16 5.06
CA ARG A 1040 -44.62 26.97 5.74
C ARG A 1040 -45.28 27.85 6.80
N VAL A 1041 -44.79 27.83 8.03
CA VAL A 1041 -45.27 28.69 9.12
C VAL A 1041 -44.34 29.90 9.23
N LEU A 1042 -44.86 31.11 9.01
CA LEU A 1042 -44.07 32.36 9.06
C LEU A 1042 -44.25 33.14 10.37
N GLN A 1043 -45.12 32.72 11.27
CA GLN A 1043 -45.31 33.39 12.56
C GLN A 1043 -44.61 32.60 13.68
N ARG A 1044 -44.22 33.26 14.77
CA ARG A 1044 -43.88 32.54 16.01
C ARG A 1044 -45.10 31.74 16.42
N SER A 1045 -44.94 30.42 16.55
CA SER A 1045 -46.05 29.48 16.77
C SER A 1045 -47.01 30.00 17.86
N PRO A 1046 -48.33 30.12 17.57
CA PRO A 1046 -49.33 30.34 18.61
C PRO A 1046 -49.19 29.25 19.66
N SER A 1047 -49.42 29.58 20.94
CA SER A 1047 -49.03 28.78 22.11
C SER A 1047 -49.81 27.45 22.29
N ALA A 1048 -49.77 26.58 21.28
CA ALA A 1048 -50.08 25.17 21.44
C ALA A 1048 -49.03 24.54 22.35
N LEU A 1049 -49.48 23.74 23.32
CA LEU A 1049 -48.62 22.96 24.21
C LEU A 1049 -47.98 21.81 23.44
N LEU A 1050 -46.96 22.11 22.64
CA LEU A 1050 -46.33 21.16 21.73
C LEU A 1050 -45.58 20.07 22.51
N ARG A 1051 -45.88 18.80 22.22
CA ARG A 1051 -45.14 17.63 22.74
C ARG A 1051 -44.11 17.20 21.71
N ILE A 1052 -42.84 17.17 22.11
CA ILE A 1052 -41.75 16.55 21.34
C ILE A 1052 -42.00 15.04 21.25
N LEU A 1053 -41.91 14.48 20.05
CA LEU A 1053 -41.83 13.02 19.88
C LEU A 1053 -40.37 12.55 19.87
N GLU A 1054 -40.10 11.51 20.64
CA GLU A 1054 -38.86 10.73 20.53
C GLU A 1054 -39.05 9.59 19.51
N PRO A 1055 -37.97 9.11 18.84
CA PRO A 1055 -38.07 8.10 17.77
C PRO A 1055 -38.76 6.78 18.15
N GLU A 1056 -38.80 6.41 19.44
CA GLU A 1056 -39.48 5.22 19.91
C GLU A 1056 -41.02 5.37 19.96
N GLU A 1057 -41.54 6.60 20.10
CA GLU A 1057 -43.00 6.86 20.17
C GLU A 1057 -43.68 6.87 18.79
N GLY A 1058 -42.90 6.78 17.71
CA GLY A 1058 -43.36 6.77 16.31
C GLY A 1058 -43.34 5.39 15.62
N ARG A 1059 -43.10 4.30 16.36
CA ARG A 1059 -43.05 2.93 15.83
C ARG A 1059 -44.36 2.16 15.94
#